data_AF-A0A2A2KGZ8-F1
#
_entry.id   AF-A0A2A2KGZ8-F1
#
_cell.length_a   1.000
_cell.length_b   1.000
_cell.length_c   1.000
_cell.angle_alpha   90.00
_cell.angle_beta   90.00
_cell.angle_gamma   90.00
#
_symmetry.space_group_name_H-M   'P 1'
#
loop_
_entity.id
_entity.type
_entity.pdbx_description
1 polymer ?
#
loop_
_entity_poly.entity_id
_entity_poly.type
_entity_poly.pdbx_seq_one_letter_code
_entity_poly.pdbx_strand_id
1 'polypeptide(L)'
;MKTRILYRLLLLVLLLCPSLVAQADDSAVYFTMGVHNTLGCDASNGNCIAKRAPSDPSDPFFPAYWISDWTMYRVMHNYQKNPPPYSNPPATLAPADYTVSRGTSYYDTTYIPADGDGFGAMMEHYEKYCLPIFPIKNNNYTCSFVSLGNKAYFLTYPQDRPKDMPACCMFSPMNHPPRQDFIKHLPYSATRSQHLDASVQAYALDLDSPQGPILFGYAFYNKASGQPPYRQPQSFYFSGDASIANAPIVSQNYTGFRIAKPDPAQTWAQVAAMCPSNPPPCQLFEPPTGQSNGHKAQIAMKAILRLSVITLGLASLPALAREQALPSSQATQLDCQPPSSAPAANASQDQFDRYSWQLFIALNWPAQDRQRGNPDCTRQPGDAGYTVWQTYKSVDEIFLPGGANPGPWNTPQGARSLGIINIAALKNSSLVNAIDQAVGGWLIDQAGNPTYYDISANEASYDYIVANQFYNADVVSRAANIQFPYGVIEIKSSWRILGPRDNASRYLTMLARVATFDDQGRRNGVTEAFLGLVGLHVITKAKGYPQWIWSTFEQIDNVPPKALVGGQWVDQPASGTAYSYFNADAPAASLNQSPCDWQTQGTQLVCVPKPGTTFQTPNPLNRVTPIADVTQQVNAAYRADPGLQRSVLKYYHLVTTQRPLMPDNPGNPLGQPTPSLSANVTMESYIQPNSSCMNCHSMATAVRSPYKSDFSYLFKFAHAPLGKTIKDED
;
A
#
# COMPACT_ATOMS: atom_id res chain seq x y z
N MET A 1 35.79 -35.03 -8.91
CA MET A 1 36.51 -34.44 -7.75
C MET A 1 36.69 -32.95 -8.03
N LYS A 2 35.79 -32.11 -7.50
CA LYS A 2 36.09 -31.13 -6.43
C LYS A 2 37.10 -30.07 -6.91
N THR A 3 36.68 -28.98 -7.54
CA THR A 3 36.05 -27.78 -6.94
C THR A 3 36.70 -27.36 -5.63
N ARG A 4 37.54 -26.32 -5.70
CA ARG A 4 37.83 -25.29 -4.66
C ARG A 4 39.13 -24.62 -5.08
N ILE A 5 39.04 -23.42 -5.65
CA ILE A 5 40.01 -22.30 -5.67
C ILE A 5 39.48 -21.39 -6.79
N LEU A 6 38.44 -20.59 -6.51
CA LEU A 6 38.11 -19.36 -7.25
C LEU A 6 37.03 -18.50 -6.54
N TYR A 7 36.88 -18.61 -5.22
CA TYR A 7 35.85 -17.92 -4.42
C TYR A 7 36.42 -17.11 -3.24
N ARG A 8 37.62 -16.54 -3.39
CA ARG A 8 38.26 -15.74 -2.32
C ARG A 8 38.86 -14.40 -2.75
N LEU A 9 38.50 -13.86 -3.91
CA LEU A 9 39.02 -12.54 -4.35
C LEU A 9 37.98 -11.51 -4.79
N LEU A 10 36.68 -11.73 -4.57
CA LEU A 10 35.64 -10.74 -4.93
C LEU A 10 34.89 -10.13 -3.74
N LEU A 11 35.48 -10.15 -2.55
CA LEU A 11 34.86 -9.64 -1.31
C LEU A 11 35.72 -8.57 -0.60
N LEU A 12 36.69 -7.96 -1.29
CA LEU A 12 37.65 -7.03 -0.68
C LEU A 12 37.77 -5.64 -1.35
N VAL A 13 36.80 -5.22 -2.18
CA VAL A 13 36.87 -3.90 -2.88
C VAL A 13 35.65 -2.99 -2.60
N LEU A 14 34.83 -3.26 -1.57
CA LEU A 14 33.69 -2.38 -1.22
C LEU A 14 33.78 -1.72 0.17
N LEU A 15 34.95 -1.73 0.81
CA LEU A 15 35.16 -1.10 2.12
C LEU A 15 36.20 0.04 2.14
N LEU A 16 36.65 0.51 0.98
CA LEU A 16 37.62 1.61 0.87
C LEU A 16 37.30 2.54 -0.31
N CYS A 17 36.23 3.34 -0.19
CA CYS A 17 36.11 4.62 -0.89
C CYS A 17 35.01 5.49 -0.24
N PRO A 18 35.36 6.51 0.56
CA PRO A 18 34.40 7.47 1.09
C PRO A 18 34.24 8.62 0.10
N SER A 19 33.65 8.40 -1.08
CA SER A 19 33.11 9.45 -1.99
C SER A 19 32.53 8.81 -3.25
N LEU A 20 31.34 9.27 -3.67
CA LEU A 20 30.44 8.78 -4.74
C LEU A 20 29.53 7.64 -4.21
N VAL A 21 28.35 7.89 -3.64
CA VAL A 21 27.22 8.66 -4.18
C VAL A 21 26.58 9.47 -3.05
N ALA A 22 26.96 10.75 -2.95
CA ALA A 22 26.08 11.76 -2.40
C ALA A 22 25.15 12.18 -3.54
N GLN A 23 24.06 11.43 -3.75
CA GLN A 23 22.86 12.00 -4.33
C GLN A 23 22.00 12.42 -3.14
N ALA A 24 21.64 13.69 -3.11
CA ALA A 24 20.71 14.25 -2.15
C ALA A 24 19.40 13.45 -2.23
N ASP A 25 19.16 12.59 -1.24
CA ASP A 25 17.88 11.93 -1.02
C ASP A 25 17.42 12.36 0.38
N ASP A 26 16.45 13.27 0.39
CA ASP A 26 15.99 14.05 1.55
C ASP A 26 15.11 13.23 2.51
N SER A 27 15.27 11.89 2.54
CA SER A 27 14.44 10.99 3.34
C SER A 27 15.28 10.27 4.40
N ALA A 28 15.07 10.62 5.68
CA ALA A 28 15.76 10.05 6.83
C ALA A 28 15.36 8.57 7.08
N VAL A 29 15.66 7.68 6.14
CA VAL A 29 15.20 6.28 6.10
C VAL A 29 16.41 5.35 6.23
N TYR A 30 16.43 4.54 7.28
CA TYR A 30 17.59 3.75 7.68
C TYR A 30 17.38 2.25 7.46
N PHE A 31 18.44 1.52 7.15
CA PHE A 31 18.40 0.06 7.08
C PHE A 31 18.24 -0.54 8.47
N THR A 32 17.25 -1.43 8.67
CA THR A 32 16.92 -1.98 9.99
C THR A 32 16.86 -3.51 10.00
N MET A 33 17.40 -4.17 8.97
CA MET A 33 17.41 -5.63 8.85
C MET A 33 16.01 -6.27 8.95
N GLY A 34 14.94 -5.57 8.54
CA GLY A 34 13.56 -6.10 8.59
C GLY A 34 12.83 -5.81 9.90
N VAL A 35 13.53 -5.39 10.97
CA VAL A 35 12.93 -5.22 12.30
C VAL A 35 11.93 -4.06 12.33
N HIS A 36 12.32 -2.92 11.74
CA HIS A 36 11.53 -1.68 11.75
C HIS A 36 11.12 -1.21 10.35
N ASN A 37 11.71 -1.77 9.30
CA ASN A 37 11.34 -1.59 7.90
C ASN A 37 12.02 -2.67 7.07
N THR A 38 11.59 -2.80 5.82
CA THR A 38 12.18 -3.74 4.85
C THR A 38 13.14 -3.05 3.89
N LEU A 39 13.61 -1.84 4.20
CA LEU A 39 14.66 -1.19 3.39
C LEU A 39 15.84 -2.16 3.30
N GLY A 40 16.46 -2.31 2.13
CA GLY A 40 17.65 -3.17 1.97
C GLY A 40 17.44 -4.67 2.23
N CYS A 41 16.21 -5.14 2.50
CA CYS A 41 15.91 -6.56 2.66
C CYS A 41 15.42 -7.14 1.33
N ASP A 42 16.20 -8.05 0.76
CA ASP A 42 15.94 -8.64 -0.55
C ASP A 42 16.43 -10.09 -0.60
N ALA A 43 16.22 -10.78 -1.73
CA ALA A 43 16.61 -12.18 -1.87
C ALA A 43 18.11 -12.44 -1.63
N SER A 44 19.00 -11.46 -1.87
CA SER A 44 20.44 -11.62 -1.73
C SER A 44 20.90 -11.79 -0.27
N ASN A 45 20.16 -11.21 0.68
CA ASN A 45 20.38 -11.36 2.11
C ASN A 45 19.30 -12.21 2.81
N GLY A 46 18.54 -12.99 2.04
CA GLY A 46 17.47 -13.85 2.57
C GLY A 46 16.25 -13.08 3.08
N ASN A 47 15.95 -11.91 2.50
CA ASN A 47 14.93 -10.96 2.92
C ASN A 47 15.12 -10.50 4.38
N CYS A 48 16.38 -10.41 4.81
CA CYS A 48 16.75 -10.24 6.21
C CYS A 48 16.11 -11.26 7.15
N ILE A 49 15.74 -12.45 6.68
CA ILE A 49 15.23 -13.53 7.53
C ILE A 49 16.44 -14.40 7.91
N ALA A 50 16.69 -14.48 9.20
CA ALA A 50 17.75 -15.30 9.72
C ALA A 50 17.41 -16.78 9.56
N LYS A 51 18.35 -17.56 9.02
CA LYS A 51 18.19 -19.00 8.85
C LYS A 51 18.08 -19.68 10.22
N ARG A 52 17.20 -20.68 10.32
CA ARG A 52 17.05 -21.56 11.49
C ARG A 52 17.53 -22.96 11.14
N ALA A 53 18.31 -23.58 12.02
CA ALA A 53 18.57 -25.00 11.97
C ALA A 53 17.36 -25.78 12.52
N PRO A 54 17.13 -27.04 12.10
CA PRO A 54 16.04 -27.86 12.66
C PRO A 54 16.14 -28.09 14.18
N SER A 55 17.35 -27.95 14.75
CA SER A 55 17.62 -28.04 16.19
C SER A 55 17.40 -26.73 16.95
N ASP A 56 17.20 -25.61 16.25
CA ASP A 56 17.01 -24.32 16.89
C ASP A 56 15.63 -24.26 17.57
N PRO A 57 15.50 -23.52 18.68
CA PRO A 57 14.22 -23.35 19.34
C PRO A 57 13.23 -22.58 18.45
N SER A 58 11.94 -22.79 18.69
CA SER A 58 10.87 -22.00 18.06
C SER A 58 11.05 -20.51 18.37
N ASP A 59 10.86 -19.66 17.37
CA ASP A 59 10.89 -18.21 17.58
C ASP A 59 9.88 -17.77 18.66
N PRO A 60 10.28 -16.86 19.57
CA PRO A 60 9.36 -16.26 20.51
C PRO A 60 8.38 -15.33 19.79
N PHE A 61 7.13 -15.32 20.25
CA PHE A 61 6.09 -14.42 19.80
C PHE A 61 5.64 -13.55 20.97
N PHE A 62 5.45 -12.25 20.75
CA PHE A 62 5.02 -11.33 21.79
C PHE A 62 3.50 -11.23 21.88
N PRO A 63 2.93 -10.91 23.07
CA PRO A 63 1.54 -10.50 23.19
C PRO A 63 1.21 -9.28 22.31
N ALA A 64 -0.05 -9.11 21.92
CA ALA A 64 -0.49 -8.03 21.04
C ALA A 64 -0.21 -6.63 21.61
N TYR A 65 -0.24 -6.50 22.94
CA TYR A 65 0.19 -5.32 23.67
C TYR A 65 0.90 -5.75 24.96
N TRP A 66 1.91 -4.98 25.37
CA TRP A 66 2.64 -5.24 26.60
C TRP A 66 3.41 -3.99 27.05
N ILE A 67 3.76 -3.98 28.33
CA ILE A 67 4.60 -2.97 28.96
C ILE A 67 5.69 -3.69 29.74
N SER A 68 6.92 -3.19 29.68
CA SER A 68 8.00 -3.67 30.54
C SER A 68 8.90 -2.51 30.91
N ASP A 69 9.20 -2.43 32.19
CA ASP A 69 10.27 -1.58 32.68
C ASP A 69 11.61 -2.26 32.35
N TRP A 70 12.71 -1.52 32.42
CA TRP A 70 14.04 -2.10 32.25
C TRP A 70 15.10 -1.32 33.01
N THR A 71 16.16 -2.03 33.37
CA THR A 71 17.41 -1.43 33.85
C THR A 71 18.47 -1.57 32.77
N MET A 72 19.04 -0.45 32.35
CA MET A 72 20.07 -0.39 31.32
C MET A 72 21.45 -0.31 31.94
N TYR A 73 22.31 -1.24 31.57
CA TYR A 73 23.73 -1.25 31.85
C TYR A 73 24.48 -0.90 30.57
N ARG A 74 25.05 0.30 30.53
CA ARG A 74 26.08 0.63 29.54
C ARG A 74 27.39 0.12 30.12
N VAL A 75 28.17 -0.67 29.39
CA VAL A 75 29.47 -1.21 29.83
C VAL A 75 30.56 -0.64 28.94
N MET A 76 31.47 0.15 29.51
CA MET A 76 32.51 0.89 28.80
C MET A 76 33.82 0.10 28.77
N HIS A 77 34.10 -0.64 29.84
CA HIS A 77 35.35 -1.38 30.01
C HIS A 77 35.08 -2.86 30.28
N ASN A 78 36.04 -3.73 29.92
CA ASN A 78 35.98 -5.18 30.15
C ASN A 78 34.75 -5.90 29.51
N TYR A 79 34.02 -5.25 28.62
CA TYR A 79 32.81 -5.82 27.99
C TYR A 79 33.11 -7.06 27.13
N GLN A 80 34.30 -7.17 26.55
CA GLN A 80 34.70 -8.31 25.71
C GLN A 80 34.76 -9.62 26.50
N LYS A 81 35.06 -9.54 27.81
CA LYS A 81 35.10 -10.69 28.72
C LYS A 81 33.75 -10.96 29.37
N ASN A 82 32.78 -10.07 29.16
CA ASN A 82 31.49 -10.06 29.85
C ASN A 82 30.33 -9.85 28.86
N PRO A 83 30.18 -10.72 27.83
CA PRO A 83 29.15 -10.54 26.81
C PRO A 83 27.74 -10.76 27.39
N PRO A 84 26.73 -9.95 26.99
CA PRO A 84 25.33 -10.20 27.33
C PRO A 84 24.79 -11.48 26.64
N PRO A 85 23.66 -12.07 27.08
CA PRO A 85 22.78 -11.58 28.15
C PRO A 85 23.30 -11.93 29.56
N TYR A 86 22.96 -11.07 30.52
CA TYR A 86 23.15 -11.27 31.96
C TYR A 86 22.02 -10.54 32.72
N SER A 87 21.70 -10.95 33.95
CA SER A 87 20.59 -10.34 34.73
C SER A 87 21.01 -9.07 35.47
N ASN A 88 22.27 -9.03 35.91
CA ASN A 88 22.95 -7.90 36.53
C ASN A 88 24.36 -7.82 35.93
N PRO A 89 25.09 -6.70 36.08
CA PRO A 89 26.48 -6.61 35.68
C PRO A 89 27.24 -7.80 36.27
N PRO A 90 27.97 -8.58 35.44
CA PRO A 90 28.77 -9.69 35.93
C PRO A 90 29.70 -9.25 37.07
N ALA A 91 29.92 -10.11 38.07
CA ALA A 91 30.75 -9.79 39.24
C ALA A 91 32.21 -9.44 38.90
N THR A 92 32.63 -9.79 37.68
CA THR A 92 33.90 -9.46 37.03
C THR A 92 33.98 -8.01 36.53
N LEU A 93 32.90 -7.24 36.54
CA LEU A 93 32.87 -5.80 36.24
C LEU A 93 32.92 -4.99 37.53
N ALA A 94 33.81 -4.00 37.58
CA ALA A 94 33.84 -3.02 38.67
C ALA A 94 32.79 -1.91 38.43
N PRO A 95 32.36 -1.16 39.47
CA PRO A 95 31.42 -0.03 39.29
C PRO A 95 31.91 1.06 38.33
N ALA A 96 33.22 1.17 38.10
CA ALA A 96 33.81 2.10 37.13
C ALA A 96 33.71 1.59 35.67
N ASP A 97 33.39 0.32 35.46
CA ASP A 97 33.31 -0.29 34.13
C ASP A 97 31.95 -0.03 33.45
N TYR A 98 30.93 0.38 34.20
CA TYR A 98 29.57 0.53 33.68
C TYR A 98 28.80 1.70 34.29
N THR A 99 27.76 2.15 33.60
CA THR A 99 26.78 3.12 34.12
C THR A 99 25.38 2.51 34.07
N VAL A 100 24.51 2.98 34.96
CA VAL A 100 23.14 2.46 35.12
C VAL A 100 22.11 3.54 34.77
N SER A 101 21.12 3.15 33.98
CA SER A 101 19.94 3.94 33.63
C SER A 101 18.70 3.05 33.72
N ARG A 102 17.52 3.65 33.61
CA ARG A 102 16.23 2.97 33.63
C ARG A 102 15.34 3.49 32.52
N GLY A 103 14.25 2.78 32.30
CA GLY A 103 13.26 3.18 31.33
C GLY A 103 12.13 2.17 31.23
N THR A 104 11.26 2.40 30.25
CA THR A 104 10.09 1.57 30.02
C THR A 104 9.82 1.45 28.53
N SER A 105 9.51 0.23 28.11
CA SER A 105 9.06 -0.13 26.77
C SER A 105 7.55 -0.34 26.76
N TYR A 106 6.88 0.24 25.77
CA TYR A 106 5.43 0.15 25.56
C TYR A 106 5.17 -0.32 24.14
N TYR A 107 4.32 -1.34 23.96
CA TYR A 107 3.96 -1.88 22.66
C TYR A 107 2.45 -2.10 22.57
N ASP A 108 1.88 -1.73 21.42
CA ASP A 108 0.50 -2.05 21.05
C ASP A 108 0.39 -2.25 19.54
N THR A 109 0.29 -3.50 19.10
CA THR A 109 0.14 -3.85 17.69
C THR A 109 -1.25 -3.55 17.12
N THR A 110 -2.24 -3.25 17.98
CA THR A 110 -3.61 -2.93 17.58
C THR A 110 -3.83 -1.44 17.32
N TYR A 111 -2.85 -0.61 17.67
CA TYR A 111 -2.91 0.83 17.42
C TYR A 111 -2.94 1.14 15.92
N ILE A 112 -3.85 2.01 15.51
CA ILE A 112 -3.91 2.56 14.16
C ILE A 112 -3.69 4.08 14.27
N PRO A 113 -2.67 4.65 13.61
CA PRO A 113 -2.48 6.10 13.58
C PRO A 113 -3.69 6.82 12.98
N ALA A 114 -3.91 8.08 13.37
CA ALA A 114 -5.04 8.87 12.90
C ALA A 114 -5.05 9.11 11.38
N ASP A 115 -3.89 9.08 10.74
CA ASP A 115 -3.72 9.21 9.29
C ASP A 115 -3.80 7.86 8.54
N GLY A 116 -3.89 6.74 9.26
CA GLY A 116 -3.96 5.40 8.68
C GLY A 116 -2.65 4.88 8.08
N ASP A 117 -1.52 5.57 8.26
CA ASP A 117 -0.24 5.16 7.71
C ASP A 117 0.41 4.02 8.54
N GLY A 118 0.08 2.79 8.19
CA GLY A 118 0.58 1.59 8.87
C GLY A 118 -0.21 1.25 10.13
N PHE A 119 0.36 0.38 10.95
CA PHE A 119 -0.26 -0.08 12.20
C PHE A 119 0.80 -0.39 13.26
N GLY A 120 0.34 -0.41 14.51
CA GLY A 120 1.14 -0.61 15.69
C GLY A 120 1.66 0.70 16.28
N ALA A 121 1.91 0.70 17.58
CA ALA A 121 2.65 1.72 18.30
C ALA A 121 3.73 1.07 19.17
N MET A 122 4.86 1.77 19.28
CA MET A 122 5.94 1.44 20.19
C MET A 122 6.53 2.73 20.77
N MET A 123 6.84 2.70 22.06
CA MET A 123 7.59 3.75 22.73
C MET A 123 8.65 3.13 23.63
N GLU A 124 9.90 3.57 23.46
CA GLU A 124 11.02 3.28 24.35
C GLU A 124 11.36 4.57 25.10
N HIS A 125 11.06 4.64 26.39
CA HIS A 125 11.35 5.79 27.25
C HIS A 125 12.65 5.57 28.02
N TYR A 126 13.58 6.52 27.94
CA TYR A 126 14.91 6.48 28.54
C TYR A 126 15.05 7.55 29.61
N GLU A 127 15.41 7.15 30.84
CA GLU A 127 15.70 8.07 31.93
C GLU A 127 17.20 8.36 32.02
N LYS A 128 17.56 9.63 32.07
CA LYS A 128 18.94 10.14 32.21
C LYS A 128 19.91 9.81 31.07
N TYR A 129 19.85 8.65 30.43
CA TYR A 129 20.76 8.30 29.33
C TYR A 129 19.98 7.95 28.09
N CYS A 130 19.90 8.91 27.18
CA CYS A 130 19.13 8.79 25.97
C CYS A 130 19.82 7.88 24.94
N LEU A 131 19.09 6.85 24.52
CA LEU A 131 19.25 6.08 23.27
C LEU A 131 20.71 5.97 22.76
N PRO A 132 21.61 5.29 23.51
CA PRO A 132 23.06 5.29 23.30
C PRO A 132 23.54 4.59 22.01
N ILE A 133 22.62 4.17 21.14
CA ILE A 133 22.92 3.60 19.81
C ILE A 133 23.31 4.68 18.80
N PHE A 134 22.92 5.94 19.02
CA PHE A 134 23.23 7.05 18.13
C PHE A 134 24.44 7.84 18.64
N PRO A 135 25.23 8.48 17.74
CA PRO A 135 26.41 9.27 18.08
C PRO A 135 26.07 10.63 18.69
N ILE A 136 25.30 10.63 19.78
CA ILE A 136 24.85 11.85 20.47
C ILE A 136 25.88 12.24 21.52
N LYS A 137 26.51 13.40 21.32
CA LYS A 137 27.44 13.97 22.30
C LYS A 137 26.68 14.34 23.58
N ASN A 138 27.19 13.89 24.73
CA ASN A 138 26.58 14.13 26.04
C ASN A 138 25.11 13.66 26.12
N ASN A 139 24.84 12.40 25.77
CA ASN A 139 23.52 11.79 25.81
C ASN A 139 22.92 11.60 27.23
N ASN A 140 23.41 12.34 28.23
CA ASN A 140 22.96 12.28 29.62
C ASN A 140 21.71 13.17 29.84
N TYR A 141 20.62 12.84 29.15
CA TYR A 141 19.28 13.43 29.32
C TYR A 141 18.17 12.40 29.05
N THR A 142 16.94 12.76 29.37
CA THR A 142 15.74 11.90 29.24
C THR A 142 15.11 12.06 27.85
N CYS A 143 14.71 10.95 27.23
CA CYS A 143 14.12 10.97 25.90
C CYS A 143 13.18 9.79 25.64
N SER A 144 12.40 9.88 24.56
CA SER A 144 11.56 8.78 24.08
C SER A 144 11.76 8.57 22.58
N PHE A 145 11.94 7.32 22.18
CA PHE A 145 11.86 6.89 20.78
C PHE A 145 10.47 6.31 20.55
N VAL A 146 9.71 6.87 19.60
CA VAL A 146 8.30 6.53 19.41
C VAL A 146 8.05 6.16 17.95
N SER A 147 7.57 4.95 17.68
CA SER A 147 7.12 4.52 16.36
C SER A 147 5.59 4.43 16.33
N LEU A 148 4.95 5.07 15.35
CA LEU A 148 3.50 5.09 15.14
C LEU A 148 3.21 4.73 13.70
N GLY A 149 2.60 3.57 13.50
CA GLY A 149 2.35 3.05 12.17
C GLY A 149 3.66 2.80 11.43
N ASN A 150 3.93 3.57 10.37
CA ASN A 150 5.20 3.52 9.63
C ASN A 150 6.18 4.65 9.97
N LYS A 151 5.89 5.52 10.93
CA LYS A 151 6.72 6.71 11.22
C LYS A 151 7.34 6.64 12.61
N ALA A 152 8.58 7.10 12.73
CA ALA A 152 9.25 7.23 14.02
C ALA A 152 9.61 8.68 14.34
N TYR A 153 9.51 9.00 15.63
CA TYR A 153 9.75 10.30 16.22
C TYR A 153 10.68 10.15 17.42
N PHE A 154 11.35 11.24 17.75
CA PHE A 154 12.21 11.32 18.91
C PHE A 154 11.79 12.51 19.77
N LEU A 155 11.48 12.25 21.03
CA LEU A 155 10.99 13.24 22.00
C LEU A 155 12.04 13.51 23.06
N THR A 156 12.17 14.76 23.49
CA THR A 156 13.04 15.17 24.60
C THR A 156 12.32 16.09 25.57
N TYR A 157 12.73 16.03 26.82
CA TYR A 157 11.94 16.56 27.93
C TYR A 157 12.58 17.78 28.58
N PRO A 158 11.81 18.84 28.89
CA PRO A 158 12.36 20.14 29.31
C PRO A 158 13.20 20.10 30.59
N GLN A 159 13.08 19.05 31.41
CA GLN A 159 13.79 18.90 32.67
C GLN A 159 15.30 18.79 32.49
N ASP A 160 15.76 18.09 31.45
CA ASP A 160 17.18 17.80 31.21
C ASP A 160 17.58 17.84 29.72
N ARG A 161 16.67 18.21 28.82
CA ARG A 161 16.92 18.37 27.37
C ARG A 161 18.08 19.35 27.10
N PRO A 162 19.07 18.98 26.25
CA PRO A 162 20.12 19.87 25.79
C PRO A 162 19.56 21.11 25.08
N LYS A 163 20.21 22.26 25.26
CA LYS A 163 19.73 23.57 24.78
C LYS A 163 19.42 23.60 23.26
N ASP A 164 20.22 22.89 22.47
CA ASP A 164 20.14 22.90 21.01
C ASP A 164 19.29 21.75 20.44
N MET A 165 18.64 20.96 21.30
CA MET A 165 17.83 19.81 20.89
C MET A 165 16.32 20.16 20.88
N PRO A 166 15.58 19.86 19.80
CA PRO A 166 14.15 20.15 19.74
C PRO A 166 13.35 19.25 20.67
N ALA A 167 12.17 19.73 21.13
CA ALA A 167 11.23 18.93 21.93
C ALA A 167 10.81 17.63 21.21
N CYS A 168 10.66 17.73 19.89
CA CYS A 168 10.36 16.61 19.02
C CYS A 168 10.99 16.83 17.63
N CYS A 169 11.46 15.74 17.03
CA CYS A 169 11.84 15.67 15.62
C CYS A 169 11.34 14.34 15.00
N MET A 170 11.22 14.30 13.68
CA MET A 170 10.91 13.09 12.92
C MET A 170 12.21 12.30 12.70
N PHE A 171 12.27 11.10 13.25
CA PHE A 171 13.44 10.24 13.07
C PHE A 171 13.44 9.63 11.67
N SER A 172 12.33 9.03 11.27
CA SER A 172 12.21 8.37 9.96
C SER A 172 10.75 8.33 9.51
N PRO A 173 10.46 8.60 8.23
CA PRO A 173 9.15 8.39 7.64
C PRO A 173 8.87 6.91 7.30
N MET A 174 9.85 6.02 7.50
CA MET A 174 9.73 4.58 7.24
C MET A 174 10.41 3.76 8.35
N ASN A 175 9.77 3.75 9.51
CA ASN A 175 10.16 2.99 10.69
C ASN A 175 8.89 2.63 11.49
N HIS A 176 8.46 1.38 11.34
CA HIS A 176 7.35 0.82 12.08
C HIS A 176 7.82 0.19 13.41
N PRO A 177 6.93 0.06 14.41
CA PRO A 177 7.18 -0.78 15.57
C PRO A 177 7.63 -2.20 15.18
N PRO A 178 8.53 -2.83 15.95
CA PRO A 178 8.86 -4.24 15.75
C PRO A 178 7.60 -5.10 15.71
N ARG A 179 7.46 -5.90 14.66
CA ARG A 179 6.32 -6.82 14.48
C ARG A 179 6.42 -7.97 15.49
N GLN A 180 5.31 -8.61 15.84
CA GLN A 180 5.32 -9.68 16.87
C GLN A 180 6.25 -10.86 16.53
N ASP A 181 6.58 -11.03 15.25
CA ASP A 181 7.49 -12.03 14.71
C ASP A 181 8.89 -11.47 14.38
N PHE A 182 9.26 -10.27 14.86
CA PHE A 182 10.50 -9.60 14.47
C PHE A 182 11.77 -10.42 14.74
N ILE A 183 11.72 -11.37 15.68
CA ILE A 183 12.86 -12.24 16.02
C ILE A 183 13.30 -13.12 14.84
N LYS A 184 12.42 -13.37 13.86
CA LYS A 184 12.79 -14.02 12.59
C LYS A 184 13.96 -13.33 11.87
N HIS A 185 14.20 -12.04 12.15
CA HIS A 185 15.26 -11.25 11.55
C HIS A 185 16.63 -11.42 12.22
N LEU A 186 16.69 -12.02 13.41
CA LEU A 186 17.93 -12.21 14.16
C LEU A 186 18.34 -13.68 14.18
N PRO A 187 19.62 -14.01 13.96
CA PRO A 187 20.07 -15.40 14.03
C PRO A 187 20.08 -15.90 15.47
N TYR A 188 19.68 -17.17 15.63
CA TYR A 188 19.75 -17.84 16.92
C TYR A 188 21.22 -18.02 17.35
N SER A 189 21.51 -17.73 18.62
CA SER A 189 22.84 -17.89 19.21
C SER A 189 22.82 -18.98 20.27
N ALA A 190 23.28 -20.17 19.90
CA ALA A 190 23.41 -21.30 20.83
C ALA A 190 24.36 -20.96 21.99
N THR A 191 25.47 -20.27 21.71
CA THR A 191 26.45 -19.86 22.72
C THR A 191 25.86 -18.90 23.74
N ARG A 192 25.22 -17.80 23.30
CA ARG A 192 24.59 -16.85 24.23
C ARG A 192 23.39 -17.46 24.95
N SER A 193 22.73 -18.45 24.36
CA SER A 193 21.65 -19.20 25.01
C SER A 193 22.14 -20.08 26.16
N GLN A 194 23.45 -20.34 26.31
CA GLN A 194 24.00 -21.01 27.49
C GLN A 194 24.18 -20.07 28.69
N HIS A 195 24.09 -18.75 28.48
CA HIS A 195 24.16 -17.80 29.58
C HIS A 195 22.95 -17.95 30.50
N LEU A 196 23.07 -17.42 31.72
CA LEU A 196 22.01 -17.50 32.74
C LEU A 196 21.57 -18.94 32.99
N ASP A 197 22.54 -19.86 33.10
CA ASP A 197 22.31 -21.28 33.33
C ASP A 197 21.37 -21.93 32.30
N ALA A 198 21.53 -21.55 31.03
CA ALA A 198 20.69 -21.98 29.91
C ALA A 198 19.18 -21.69 30.06
N SER A 199 18.81 -20.72 30.91
CA SER A 199 17.42 -20.32 31.14
C SER A 199 16.82 -19.45 30.03
N VAL A 200 17.63 -19.06 29.03
CA VAL A 200 17.23 -18.14 27.96
C VAL A 200 17.44 -18.69 26.56
N GLN A 201 16.70 -18.13 25.60
CA GLN A 201 16.95 -18.24 24.17
C GLN A 201 17.44 -16.87 23.68
N ALA A 202 18.65 -16.84 23.15
CA ALA A 202 19.30 -15.62 22.68
C ALA A 202 19.37 -15.59 21.16
N TYR A 203 19.08 -14.42 20.59
CA TYR A 203 19.13 -14.14 19.16
C TYR A 203 19.96 -12.88 18.98
N ALA A 204 21.02 -12.94 18.19
CA ALA A 204 21.97 -11.84 18.09
C ALA A 204 22.67 -11.82 16.73
N LEU A 205 22.87 -10.61 16.21
CA LEU A 205 23.75 -10.33 15.09
C LEU A 205 25.06 -9.76 15.63
N ASP A 206 26.17 -10.38 15.27
CA ASP A 206 27.52 -9.88 15.52
C ASP A 206 28.13 -9.51 14.16
N LEU A 207 28.47 -8.24 13.95
CA LEU A 207 29.16 -7.77 12.73
C LEU A 207 30.49 -7.12 13.09
N ASP A 208 31.52 -7.42 12.30
CA ASP A 208 32.78 -6.70 12.38
C ASP A 208 32.65 -5.34 11.69
N SER A 209 32.98 -4.26 12.40
CA SER A 209 33.00 -2.90 11.85
C SER A 209 34.31 -2.17 12.19
N PRO A 210 34.81 -1.28 11.31
CA PRO A 210 35.95 -0.41 11.59
C PRO A 210 35.79 0.47 12.82
N GLN A 211 34.55 0.77 13.24
CA GLN A 211 34.26 1.55 14.47
C GLN A 211 34.16 0.68 15.74
N GLY A 212 34.30 -0.64 15.63
CA GLY A 212 34.16 -1.61 16.72
C GLY A 212 33.16 -2.73 16.38
N PRO A 213 33.08 -3.80 17.18
CA PRO A 213 32.11 -4.88 16.95
C PRO A 213 30.68 -4.36 17.11
N ILE A 214 29.85 -4.58 16.10
CA ILE A 214 28.42 -4.26 16.14
C ILE A 214 27.68 -5.47 16.71
N LEU A 215 27.00 -5.25 17.82
CA LEU A 215 26.12 -6.21 18.47
C LEU A 215 24.69 -5.71 18.39
N PHE A 216 23.75 -6.57 18.04
CA PHE A 216 22.33 -6.30 18.21
C PHE A 216 21.60 -7.60 18.48
N GLY A 217 20.92 -7.71 19.62
CA GLY A 217 20.28 -8.95 20.00
C GLY A 217 19.28 -8.85 21.12
N TYR A 218 18.45 -9.87 21.21
CA TYR A 218 17.43 -10.05 22.24
C TYR A 218 17.61 -11.40 22.91
N ALA A 219 17.27 -11.47 24.19
CA ALA A 219 17.14 -12.72 24.92
C ALA A 219 15.75 -12.83 25.55
N PHE A 220 15.24 -14.06 25.57
CA PHE A 220 13.93 -14.41 26.11
C PHE A 220 14.08 -15.56 27.09
N TYR A 221 13.27 -15.59 28.14
CA TYR A 221 13.19 -16.80 28.96
C TYR A 221 12.68 -17.97 28.11
N ASN A 222 13.33 -19.13 28.25
CA ASN A 222 13.05 -20.30 27.42
C ASN A 222 11.64 -20.88 27.65
N LYS A 223 11.07 -20.65 28.83
CA LYS A 223 9.75 -21.08 29.25
C LYS A 223 8.66 -20.19 28.66
N ALA A 224 7.77 -20.78 27.87
CA ALA A 224 6.57 -20.11 27.40
C ALA A 224 5.51 -20.00 28.52
N SER A 225 4.69 -18.95 28.45
CA SER A 225 3.62 -18.64 29.40
C SER A 225 2.43 -17.99 28.68
N GLY A 226 1.25 -17.93 29.30
CA GLY A 226 0.07 -17.29 28.72
C GLY A 226 -0.72 -18.09 27.68
N GLN A 227 -1.78 -17.47 27.15
CA GLN A 227 -2.66 -17.98 26.09
C GLN A 227 -3.05 -16.83 25.14
N PRO A 228 -2.62 -16.82 23.86
CA PRO A 228 -1.68 -17.78 23.24
C PRO A 228 -0.30 -17.75 23.93
N PRO A 229 0.48 -18.83 23.84
CA PRO A 229 1.77 -18.93 24.50
C PRO A 229 2.75 -17.88 23.97
N TYR A 230 3.38 -17.14 24.87
CA TYR A 230 4.43 -16.15 24.60
C TYR A 230 5.65 -16.41 25.50
N ARG A 231 6.81 -15.87 25.11
CA ARG A 231 8.03 -15.90 25.95
C ARG A 231 8.32 -14.50 26.45
N GLN A 232 8.60 -14.40 27.74
CA GLN A 232 8.92 -13.11 28.36
C GLN A 232 10.30 -12.64 27.89
N PRO A 233 10.43 -11.37 27.47
CA PRO A 233 11.74 -10.81 27.15
C PRO A 233 12.57 -10.73 28.43
N GLN A 234 13.85 -11.10 28.32
CA GLN A 234 14.81 -11.02 29.41
C GLN A 234 15.72 -9.80 29.21
N SER A 235 16.27 -9.61 28.02
CA SER A 235 17.07 -8.44 27.71
C SER A 235 17.04 -8.08 26.23
N PHE A 236 17.24 -6.78 25.96
CA PHE A 236 17.65 -6.25 24.67
C PHE A 236 19.07 -5.71 24.83
N TYR A 237 20.00 -6.13 23.98
CA TYR A 237 21.40 -5.73 24.08
C TYR A 237 21.96 -5.37 22.72
N PHE A 238 22.79 -4.33 22.69
CA PHE A 238 23.34 -3.80 21.46
C PHE A 238 24.68 -3.10 21.71
N SER A 239 25.47 -2.94 20.66
CA SER A 239 26.60 -2.01 20.65
C SER A 239 26.09 -0.60 20.43
N GLY A 240 26.32 0.28 21.37
CA GLY A 240 26.11 1.71 21.16
C GLY A 240 27.24 2.32 20.34
N ASP A 241 27.18 3.63 20.11
CA ASP A 241 28.32 4.33 19.53
C ASP A 241 29.49 4.34 20.53
N ALA A 242 30.58 3.68 20.15
CA ALA A 242 31.76 3.52 20.98
C ALA A 242 32.63 4.78 21.03
N SER A 243 32.36 5.77 20.17
CA SER A 243 33.20 6.96 20.00
C SER A 243 32.66 8.18 20.75
N ILE A 244 31.52 8.70 20.34
CA ILE A 244 30.88 9.93 20.82
C ILE A 244 29.97 9.64 22.03
N ALA A 245 29.14 8.60 21.97
CA ALA A 245 28.25 8.20 23.07
C ALA A 245 28.96 7.35 24.15
N ASN A 246 30.18 6.87 23.87
CA ASN A 246 31.00 6.02 24.75
C ASN A 246 30.20 4.87 25.39
N ALA A 247 29.52 4.08 24.56
CA ALA A 247 28.66 2.99 25.02
C ALA A 247 28.88 1.71 24.20
N PRO A 248 30.09 1.12 24.24
CA PRO A 248 30.46 0.05 23.32
C PRO A 248 29.57 -1.20 23.46
N ILE A 249 29.07 -1.51 24.66
CA ILE A 249 28.02 -2.51 24.88
C ILE A 249 26.96 -1.95 25.82
N VAL A 250 25.70 -2.19 25.49
CA VAL A 250 24.53 -1.82 26.27
C VAL A 250 23.66 -3.05 26.45
N SER A 251 23.18 -3.28 27.68
CA SER A 251 22.20 -4.31 28.00
C SER A 251 21.04 -3.68 28.75
N GLN A 252 19.86 -3.67 28.13
CA GLN A 252 18.59 -3.32 28.75
C GLN A 252 17.95 -4.60 29.27
N ASN A 253 17.91 -4.75 30.59
CA ASN A 253 17.37 -5.93 31.24
C ASN A 253 15.93 -5.65 31.64
N TYR A 254 14.99 -6.39 31.05
CA TYR A 254 13.57 -6.19 31.26
C TYR A 254 13.14 -6.62 32.66
N THR A 255 12.31 -5.80 33.29
CA THR A 255 11.71 -6.01 34.61
C THR A 255 10.23 -5.60 34.56
N GLY A 256 9.40 -6.18 35.43
CA GLY A 256 7.99 -5.78 35.51
C GLY A 256 7.17 -6.01 34.23
N PHE A 257 7.56 -6.99 33.40
CA PHE A 257 6.84 -7.35 32.17
C PHE A 257 5.38 -7.68 32.49
N ARG A 258 4.46 -7.05 31.77
CA ARG A 258 3.01 -7.22 31.95
C ARG A 258 2.28 -7.07 30.62
N ILE A 259 1.27 -7.92 30.42
CA ILE A 259 0.33 -7.78 29.31
C ILE A 259 -0.71 -6.75 29.70
N ALA A 260 -0.41 -5.49 29.41
CA ALA A 260 -1.28 -4.36 29.67
C ALA A 260 -1.28 -3.44 28.46
N LYS A 261 -2.45 -2.91 28.12
CA LYS A 261 -2.55 -1.93 27.04
C LYS A 261 -1.96 -0.60 27.53
N PRO A 262 -0.98 -0.02 26.82
CA PRO A 262 -0.43 1.27 27.22
C PRO A 262 -1.50 2.37 27.20
N ASP A 263 -1.44 3.28 28.17
CA ASP A 263 -2.24 4.51 28.14
C ASP A 263 -1.65 5.47 27.09
N PRO A 264 -2.39 5.80 26.01
CA PRO A 264 -1.90 6.71 24.97
C PRO A 264 -1.48 8.06 25.52
N ALA A 265 -2.17 8.58 26.54
CA ALA A 265 -1.89 9.91 27.12
C ALA A 265 -0.49 9.96 27.77
N GLN A 266 -0.05 8.84 28.34
CA GLN A 266 1.28 8.71 28.96
C GLN A 266 2.35 8.23 27.97
N THR A 267 1.98 7.93 26.73
CA THR A 267 2.89 7.38 25.73
C THR A 267 2.86 8.20 24.44
N TRP A 268 2.31 7.66 23.36
CA TRP A 268 2.46 8.22 22.03
C TRP A 268 1.56 9.42 21.72
N ALA A 269 0.52 9.71 22.52
CA ALA A 269 -0.19 10.98 22.39
C ALA A 269 0.73 12.19 22.66
N GLN A 270 1.86 11.97 23.36
CA GLN A 270 2.89 12.98 23.54
C GLN A 270 3.49 13.45 22.21
N VAL A 271 3.52 12.61 21.16
CA VAL A 271 3.97 13.02 19.82
C VAL A 271 3.10 14.16 19.31
N ALA A 272 1.78 14.00 19.35
CA ALA A 272 0.86 15.08 18.94
C ALA A 272 0.95 16.32 19.83
N ALA A 273 1.28 16.16 21.12
CA ALA A 273 1.39 17.27 22.06
C ALA A 273 2.73 18.04 21.95
N MET A 274 3.82 17.37 21.55
CA MET A 274 5.19 17.92 21.57
C MET A 274 5.73 18.24 20.18
N CYS A 275 5.24 17.56 19.13
CA CYS A 275 5.71 17.76 17.76
C CYS A 275 4.92 18.87 17.07
N PRO A 276 5.59 19.77 16.33
CA PRO A 276 4.87 20.64 15.40
C PRO A 276 4.25 19.80 14.28
N SER A 277 3.29 20.36 13.55
CA SER A 277 2.57 19.66 12.47
C SER A 277 3.49 19.09 11.38
N ASN A 278 4.68 19.69 11.19
CA ASN A 278 5.75 19.15 10.36
C ASN A 278 7.06 19.16 11.16
N PRO A 279 7.34 18.09 11.94
CA PRO A 279 8.55 18.03 12.76
C PRO A 279 9.81 17.98 11.87
N PRO A 280 10.86 18.73 12.24
CA PRO A 280 12.12 18.68 11.48
C PRO A 280 12.74 17.27 11.56
N PRO A 281 13.56 16.87 10.58
CA PRO A 281 14.34 15.64 10.68
C PRO A 281 15.23 15.61 11.92
N CYS A 282 15.38 14.46 12.55
CA CYS A 282 16.26 14.29 13.68
C CYS A 282 17.74 14.29 13.26
N GLN A 283 18.52 15.21 13.79
CA GLN A 283 19.98 15.33 13.54
C GLN A 283 20.78 14.40 14.46
N LEU A 284 20.54 13.08 14.39
CA LEU A 284 21.14 12.10 15.30
C LEU A 284 22.44 11.47 14.77
N PHE A 285 22.71 11.56 13.46
CA PHE A 285 23.92 11.02 12.82
C PHE A 285 24.91 12.10 12.38
N GLU A 286 24.44 13.34 12.16
CA GLU A 286 25.25 14.50 11.83
C GLU A 286 24.87 15.67 12.75
N PRO A 287 25.70 16.04 13.75
CA PRO A 287 25.44 17.22 14.56
C PRO A 287 25.63 18.49 13.70
N PRO A 288 24.79 19.52 13.83
CA PRO A 288 24.97 20.75 13.05
C PRO A 288 26.27 21.44 13.48
N THR A 289 26.99 22.01 12.51
CA THR A 289 28.04 23.00 12.81
C THR A 289 27.41 24.14 13.61
N GLY A 290 27.90 24.37 14.82
CA GLY A 290 27.27 25.25 15.81
C GLY A 290 26.83 26.59 15.23
N GLN A 291 25.52 26.85 15.27
CA GLN A 291 25.01 28.20 15.07
C GLN A 291 24.97 28.89 16.44
N SER A 292 25.83 29.90 16.60
CA SER A 292 25.76 30.82 17.73
C SER A 292 24.41 31.53 17.73
N ASN A 293 23.77 31.52 18.91
CA ASN A 293 22.50 32.16 19.26
C ASN A 293 22.23 33.48 18.52
N GLY A 294 21.05 33.58 17.92
CA GLY A 294 20.59 34.79 17.26
C GLY A 294 20.30 35.98 18.18
N HIS A 295 20.13 37.14 17.57
CA HIS A 295 19.33 38.22 18.14
C HIS A 295 18.14 38.57 17.24
N LYS A 296 16.97 38.21 17.78
CA LYS A 296 15.70 38.94 17.86
C LYS A 296 15.08 39.59 16.61
N ALA A 297 13.86 39.12 16.32
CA ALA A 297 12.60 39.85 16.14
C ALA A 297 12.65 41.35 15.70
N GLN A 298 11.93 41.59 14.60
CA GLN A 298 11.17 42.80 14.23
C GLN A 298 11.71 44.17 14.71
N ILE A 299 12.28 44.98 13.81
CA ILE A 299 12.10 46.44 13.81
C ILE A 299 12.04 46.95 12.36
N ALA A 300 11.11 47.88 12.16
CA ALA A 300 10.83 48.62 10.95
C ALA A 300 12.00 49.50 10.45
N MET A 301 11.86 49.88 9.19
CA MET A 301 12.16 51.23 8.66
C MET A 301 13.63 51.67 8.55
N LYS A 302 13.93 52.11 7.32
CA LYS A 302 14.88 53.16 6.93
C LYS A 302 16.38 52.82 6.94
N ALA A 303 16.88 52.80 5.70
CA ALA A 303 17.92 53.68 5.16
C ALA A 303 19.29 53.71 5.86
N ILE A 304 20.34 53.57 5.04
CA ILE A 304 21.50 54.48 4.89
C ILE A 304 22.61 53.67 4.20
N LEU A 305 22.87 53.95 2.93
CA LEU A 305 23.92 54.85 2.47
C LEU A 305 25.26 54.12 2.33
N ARG A 306 25.63 53.78 1.09
CA ARG A 306 27.02 53.88 0.66
C ARG A 306 27.06 54.66 -0.64
N LEU A 307 27.70 55.80 -0.54
CA LEU A 307 28.03 56.73 -1.61
C LEU A 307 28.85 56.01 -2.67
N SER A 308 28.37 56.01 -3.90
CA SER A 308 29.21 56.12 -5.10
C SER A 308 28.37 56.86 -6.13
N VAL A 309 28.70 58.13 -6.28
CA VAL A 309 28.19 59.07 -7.28
C VAL A 309 28.59 58.55 -8.66
N ILE A 310 27.67 58.58 -9.62
CA ILE A 310 27.82 59.15 -10.99
C ILE A 310 26.52 58.83 -11.78
N THR A 311 25.70 59.89 -11.88
CA THR A 311 24.77 60.27 -12.95
C THR A 311 23.95 59.21 -13.73
N LEU A 312 22.63 59.28 -13.54
CA LEU A 312 21.64 58.93 -14.56
C LEU A 312 21.80 59.82 -15.80
N GLY A 313 21.94 59.18 -16.97
CA GLY A 313 21.57 59.75 -18.26
C GLY A 313 20.20 59.20 -18.66
N LEU A 314 19.22 60.10 -18.75
CA LEU A 314 17.92 59.88 -19.37
C LEU A 314 18.08 59.50 -20.85
N ALA A 315 17.43 58.42 -21.28
CA ALA A 315 16.95 58.26 -22.65
C ALA A 315 15.78 57.28 -22.67
N SER A 316 14.57 57.84 -22.65
CA SER A 316 13.40 57.24 -23.29
C SER A 316 13.68 57.05 -24.78
N LEU A 317 13.37 55.87 -25.35
CA LEU A 317 13.06 55.60 -26.78
C LEU A 317 12.61 54.11 -26.90
N PRO A 318 11.89 53.71 -27.97
CA PRO A 318 10.59 53.05 -27.89
C PRO A 318 10.64 51.53 -28.01
N ALA A 319 9.52 50.91 -27.66
CA ALA A 319 9.19 49.53 -27.96
C ALA A 319 9.39 49.24 -29.47
N LEU A 320 10.37 48.40 -29.77
CA LEU A 320 10.33 47.57 -30.96
C LEU A 320 9.84 46.19 -30.51
N ALA A 321 8.55 45.96 -30.78
CA ALA A 321 7.96 44.64 -30.72
C ALA A 321 8.73 43.74 -31.68
N ARG A 322 9.64 42.93 -31.12
CA ARG A 322 10.08 41.72 -31.79
C ARG A 322 8.97 40.70 -31.53
N GLU A 323 8.17 40.49 -32.56
CA GLU A 323 7.23 39.39 -32.68
C GLU A 323 8.04 38.09 -32.50
N GLN A 324 8.17 37.65 -31.24
CA GLN A 324 8.60 36.31 -30.94
C GLN A 324 7.41 35.43 -31.29
N ALA A 325 7.60 34.64 -32.35
CA ALA A 325 6.73 33.54 -32.67
C ALA A 325 6.41 32.77 -31.39
N LEU A 326 5.11 32.54 -31.17
CA LEU A 326 4.59 31.64 -30.13
C LEU A 326 5.46 30.38 -30.06
N PRO A 327 5.88 29.93 -28.86
CA PRO A 327 6.50 28.63 -28.72
C PRO A 327 5.55 27.59 -29.31
N SER A 328 6.09 26.79 -30.22
CA SER A 328 5.47 25.61 -30.81
C SER A 328 4.60 24.87 -29.81
N SER A 329 3.39 24.49 -30.23
CA SER A 329 2.51 23.55 -29.52
C SER A 329 3.36 22.40 -28.94
N GLN A 330 3.36 22.24 -27.62
CA GLN A 330 3.94 21.06 -26.99
C GLN A 330 3.28 19.84 -27.64
N ALA A 331 4.05 19.07 -28.42
CA ALA A 331 3.57 17.83 -29.01
C ALA A 331 3.16 16.89 -27.87
N THR A 332 1.93 16.38 -27.94
CA THR A 332 1.38 15.44 -26.96
C THR A 332 2.22 14.15 -26.93
N GLN A 333 2.40 13.56 -25.74
CA GLN A 333 3.19 12.33 -25.51
C GLN A 333 2.29 11.08 -25.44
N LEU A 334 1.04 11.18 -25.88
CA LEU A 334 0.08 10.07 -25.83
C LEU A 334 0.41 9.01 -26.89
N ASP A 335 0.28 7.74 -26.50
CA ASP A 335 0.48 6.59 -27.37
C ASP A 335 -0.83 5.79 -27.51
N CYS A 336 -1.11 5.34 -28.73
CA CYS A 336 -2.25 4.48 -29.02
C CYS A 336 -2.03 3.04 -28.58
N GLN A 337 -0.77 2.63 -28.38
CA GLN A 337 -0.39 1.29 -27.97
C GLN A 337 -0.18 1.19 -26.46
N PRO A 338 -0.57 0.07 -25.83
CA PRO A 338 -0.23 -0.19 -24.44
C PRO A 338 1.30 -0.20 -24.23
N PRO A 339 1.80 0.17 -23.03
CA PRO A 339 3.22 0.07 -22.73
C PRO A 339 3.73 -1.37 -22.91
N SER A 340 4.87 -1.54 -23.58
CA SER A 340 5.44 -2.87 -23.88
C SER A 340 5.96 -3.61 -22.65
N SER A 341 6.21 -2.90 -21.55
CA SER A 341 6.70 -3.44 -20.29
C SER A 341 6.20 -2.63 -19.11
N ALA A 342 5.84 -3.31 -18.02
CA ALA A 342 5.62 -2.66 -16.74
C ALA A 342 6.95 -2.14 -16.15
N PRO A 343 6.91 -1.13 -15.25
CA PRO A 343 8.06 -0.75 -14.43
C PRO A 343 8.63 -1.95 -13.64
N ALA A 344 9.84 -1.85 -13.11
CA ALA A 344 10.40 -2.87 -12.21
C ALA A 344 9.61 -2.93 -10.88
N ALA A 345 9.65 -4.06 -10.16
CA ALA A 345 8.78 -4.27 -8.98
C ALA A 345 9.03 -3.29 -7.84
N ASN A 346 10.27 -2.82 -7.71
CA ASN A 346 10.71 -1.81 -6.75
C ASN A 346 10.62 -0.37 -7.29
N ALA A 347 10.07 -0.18 -8.49
CA ALA A 347 9.81 1.15 -9.04
C ALA A 347 8.89 1.96 -8.11
N SER A 348 9.01 3.27 -8.17
CA SER A 348 8.19 4.18 -7.38
C SER A 348 6.71 4.13 -7.81
N GLN A 349 5.82 4.58 -6.91
CA GLN A 349 4.38 4.55 -7.20
C GLN A 349 4.01 5.41 -8.41
N ASP A 350 4.65 6.57 -8.61
CA ASP A 350 4.39 7.44 -9.75
C ASP A 350 4.78 6.80 -11.10
N GLN A 351 5.79 5.93 -11.13
CA GLN A 351 6.16 5.18 -12.33
C GLN A 351 5.07 4.17 -12.69
N PHE A 352 4.53 3.44 -11.71
CA PHE A 352 3.38 2.55 -11.92
C PHE A 352 2.11 3.33 -12.28
N ASP A 353 1.88 4.48 -11.69
CA ASP A 353 0.72 5.32 -12.00
C ASP A 353 0.79 5.90 -13.42
N ARG A 354 1.98 6.27 -13.91
CA ARG A 354 2.18 6.65 -15.31
C ARG A 354 1.94 5.47 -16.26
N TYR A 355 2.44 4.28 -15.91
CA TYR A 355 2.16 3.05 -16.67
C TYR A 355 0.65 2.78 -16.77
N SER A 356 -0.07 2.91 -15.65
CA SER A 356 -1.53 2.76 -15.60
C SER A 356 -2.26 3.78 -16.46
N TRP A 357 -1.83 5.05 -16.45
CA TRP A 357 -2.40 6.09 -17.31
C TRP A 357 -2.14 5.83 -18.80
N GLN A 358 -0.94 5.41 -19.17
CA GLN A 358 -0.62 5.03 -20.55
C GLN A 358 -1.50 3.86 -21.01
N LEU A 359 -1.64 2.83 -20.15
CA LEU A 359 -2.50 1.70 -20.41
C LEU A 359 -3.98 2.13 -20.54
N PHE A 360 -4.47 2.98 -19.64
CA PHE A 360 -5.82 3.53 -19.70
C PHE A 360 -6.09 4.29 -20.99
N ILE A 361 -5.14 5.12 -21.44
CA ILE A 361 -5.29 5.91 -22.67
C ILE A 361 -5.27 5.01 -23.90
N ALA A 362 -4.33 4.07 -24.00
CA ALA A 362 -4.26 3.12 -25.11
C ALA A 362 -5.52 2.25 -25.22
N LEU A 363 -6.02 1.76 -24.08
CA LEU A 363 -7.26 0.97 -24.04
C LEU A 363 -8.51 1.81 -24.38
N ASN A 364 -8.48 3.10 -24.10
CA ASN A 364 -9.55 4.04 -24.45
C ASN A 364 -9.35 4.72 -25.82
N TRP A 365 -8.34 4.30 -26.59
CA TRP A 365 -8.16 4.77 -27.96
C TRP A 365 -9.31 4.26 -28.85
N PRO A 366 -9.75 5.00 -29.88
CA PRO A 366 -10.68 4.47 -30.87
C PRO A 366 -10.18 3.14 -31.44
N ALA A 367 -11.05 2.13 -31.45
CA ALA A 367 -10.72 0.83 -32.01
C ALA A 367 -10.78 0.87 -33.54
N GLN A 368 -9.96 0.03 -34.17
CA GLN A 368 -10.01 -0.22 -35.60
C GLN A 368 -11.28 -1.00 -35.96
N ASP A 369 -11.96 -0.57 -37.03
CA ASP A 369 -13.21 -1.19 -37.45
C ASP A 369 -13.01 -2.70 -37.71
N ARG A 370 -13.89 -3.52 -37.12
CA ARG A 370 -13.90 -4.99 -37.20
C ARG A 370 -12.63 -5.69 -36.70
N GLN A 371 -11.73 -4.99 -36.03
CA GLN A 371 -10.54 -5.57 -35.40
C GLN A 371 -10.59 -5.30 -33.90
N ARG A 372 -11.19 -6.24 -33.17
CA ARG A 372 -11.37 -6.11 -31.72
C ARG A 372 -10.01 -6.06 -31.04
N GLY A 373 -9.87 -5.15 -30.09
CA GLY A 373 -8.65 -4.98 -29.30
C GLY A 373 -7.50 -4.23 -29.98
N ASN A 374 -7.67 -3.81 -31.24
CA ASN A 374 -6.65 -3.08 -31.97
C ASN A 374 -6.98 -1.59 -32.03
N PRO A 375 -6.07 -0.68 -31.64
CA PRO A 375 -6.30 0.75 -31.77
C PRO A 375 -6.17 1.20 -33.23
N ASP A 376 -7.01 2.14 -33.65
CA ASP A 376 -6.79 2.93 -34.86
C ASP A 376 -5.86 4.11 -34.54
N CYS A 377 -4.56 3.89 -34.71
CA CYS A 377 -3.55 4.91 -34.45
C CYS A 377 -3.56 6.10 -35.44
N THR A 378 -4.44 6.08 -36.45
CA THR A 378 -4.68 7.27 -37.30
C THR A 378 -5.67 8.24 -36.65
N ARG A 379 -6.36 7.80 -35.60
CA ARG A 379 -7.35 8.54 -34.83
C ARG A 379 -6.78 9.01 -33.50
N GLN A 380 -7.53 9.84 -32.78
CA GLN A 380 -7.13 10.41 -31.50
C GLN A 380 -8.18 10.12 -30.41
N PRO A 381 -7.79 10.14 -29.13
CA PRO A 381 -8.75 10.06 -28.03
C PRO A 381 -9.87 11.10 -28.17
N GLY A 382 -11.11 10.66 -27.96
CA GLY A 382 -12.31 11.50 -28.12
C GLY A 382 -12.93 11.48 -29.52
N ASP A 383 -12.31 10.84 -30.50
CA ASP A 383 -12.99 10.51 -31.75
C ASP A 383 -14.13 9.50 -31.52
N ALA A 384 -15.19 9.59 -32.33
CA ALA A 384 -16.37 8.74 -32.20
C ALA A 384 -16.09 7.26 -32.55
N GLY A 385 -16.70 6.34 -31.82
CA GLY A 385 -16.59 4.89 -32.03
C GLY A 385 -16.40 4.17 -30.70
N TYR A 386 -16.34 2.83 -30.76
CA TYR A 386 -15.94 2.06 -29.59
C TYR A 386 -14.46 2.26 -29.30
N THR A 387 -14.10 2.27 -28.02
CA THR A 387 -12.71 2.19 -27.62
C THR A 387 -12.16 0.77 -27.77
N VAL A 388 -10.84 0.62 -27.79
CA VAL A 388 -10.15 -0.68 -27.83
C VAL A 388 -10.76 -1.66 -26.83
N TRP A 389 -10.85 -1.31 -25.55
CA TRP A 389 -11.38 -2.24 -24.55
C TRP A 389 -12.90 -2.46 -24.68
N GLN A 390 -13.67 -1.48 -25.17
CA GLN A 390 -15.10 -1.66 -25.44
C GLN A 390 -15.38 -2.67 -26.56
N THR A 391 -14.36 -3.06 -27.33
CA THR A 391 -14.46 -4.14 -28.33
C THR A 391 -14.02 -5.52 -27.81
N TYR A 392 -13.43 -5.61 -26.61
CA TYR A 392 -13.09 -6.89 -25.98
C TYR A 392 -14.31 -7.77 -25.76
N LYS A 393 -14.15 -9.09 -25.80
CA LYS A 393 -15.28 -10.00 -25.54
C LYS A 393 -15.69 -9.97 -24.07
N SER A 394 -16.99 -9.79 -23.81
CA SER A 394 -17.54 -9.92 -22.46
C SER A 394 -17.59 -11.39 -22.02
N VAL A 395 -17.78 -11.64 -20.72
CA VAL A 395 -17.99 -13.00 -20.20
C VAL A 395 -19.09 -13.77 -20.93
N ASP A 396 -20.18 -13.10 -21.32
CA ASP A 396 -21.29 -13.72 -22.06
C ASP A 396 -20.92 -14.08 -23.51
N GLU A 397 -19.92 -13.43 -24.10
CA GLU A 397 -19.38 -13.77 -25.43
C GLU A 397 -18.29 -14.86 -25.35
N ILE A 398 -17.68 -15.07 -24.19
CA ILE A 398 -16.61 -16.06 -23.96
C ILE A 398 -17.20 -17.39 -23.47
N PHE A 399 -18.12 -17.33 -22.52
CA PHE A 399 -18.68 -18.49 -21.82
C PHE A 399 -20.12 -18.71 -22.26
N LEU A 400 -20.28 -19.32 -23.44
CA LEU A 400 -21.60 -19.57 -24.01
C LEU A 400 -22.38 -20.66 -23.24
N PRO A 401 -23.73 -20.60 -23.23
CA PRO A 401 -24.56 -21.66 -22.66
C PRO A 401 -24.19 -23.04 -23.17
N GLY A 402 -24.21 -24.03 -22.28
CA GLY A 402 -23.82 -25.40 -22.62
C GLY A 402 -22.32 -25.59 -22.84
N GLY A 403 -21.47 -24.66 -22.40
CA GLY A 403 -20.01 -24.75 -22.59
C GLY A 403 -19.62 -24.80 -24.07
N ALA A 404 -20.42 -24.15 -24.93
CA ALA A 404 -20.19 -24.14 -26.37
C ALA A 404 -18.95 -23.33 -26.74
N ASN A 405 -18.28 -23.71 -27.82
CA ASN A 405 -17.12 -22.97 -28.32
C ASN A 405 -17.56 -21.55 -28.75
N PRO A 406 -16.96 -20.47 -28.21
CA PRO A 406 -17.34 -19.09 -28.51
C PRO A 406 -16.95 -18.59 -29.92
N GLY A 407 -16.33 -19.43 -30.74
CA GLY A 407 -15.96 -19.12 -32.12
C GLY A 407 -14.64 -18.36 -32.24
N PRO A 408 -14.42 -17.60 -33.32
CA PRO A 408 -13.21 -16.77 -33.49
C PRO A 408 -13.28 -15.47 -32.68
N TRP A 409 -12.13 -14.84 -32.42
CA TRP A 409 -12.05 -13.56 -31.72
C TRP A 409 -12.84 -12.43 -32.42
N ASN A 410 -12.62 -12.23 -33.72
CA ASN A 410 -13.22 -11.12 -34.48
C ASN A 410 -14.67 -11.40 -34.98
N THR A 411 -15.52 -11.98 -34.13
CA THR A 411 -16.97 -12.04 -34.42
C THR A 411 -17.61 -10.65 -34.30
N PRO A 412 -18.69 -10.35 -35.05
CA PRO A 412 -19.42 -9.08 -34.92
C PRO A 412 -19.78 -8.76 -33.47
N GLN A 413 -19.67 -7.50 -33.07
CA GLN A 413 -20.00 -7.05 -31.73
C GLN A 413 -21.51 -7.10 -31.50
N GLY A 414 -21.91 -7.93 -30.52
CA GLY A 414 -23.29 -7.98 -30.04
C GLY A 414 -23.59 -6.84 -29.07
N ALA A 415 -24.88 -6.66 -28.77
CA ALA A 415 -25.30 -5.77 -27.69
C ALA A 415 -24.78 -6.33 -26.35
N ARG A 416 -24.02 -5.51 -25.60
CA ARG A 416 -23.58 -5.89 -24.25
C ARG A 416 -24.78 -6.04 -23.33
N SER A 417 -24.76 -7.06 -22.49
CA SER A 417 -25.76 -7.25 -21.43
C SER A 417 -25.06 -7.11 -20.10
N LEU A 418 -25.51 -6.17 -19.26
CA LEU A 418 -24.88 -5.88 -17.98
C LEU A 418 -25.77 -6.32 -16.82
N GLY A 419 -25.10 -6.82 -15.76
CA GLY A 419 -25.71 -7.24 -14.51
C GLY A 419 -25.48 -6.25 -13.36
N ILE A 420 -26.07 -6.53 -12.20
CA ILE A 420 -25.83 -5.80 -10.94
C ILE A 420 -25.06 -6.71 -9.97
N ILE A 421 -24.33 -6.13 -9.01
CA ILE A 421 -23.80 -6.90 -7.88
C ILE A 421 -24.93 -7.22 -6.90
N ASN A 422 -25.12 -8.50 -6.59
CA ASN A 422 -26.10 -8.96 -5.61
C ASN A 422 -25.53 -10.02 -4.66
N ILE A 423 -24.28 -9.83 -4.21
CA ILE A 423 -23.56 -10.80 -3.36
C ILE A 423 -22.98 -10.14 -2.09
N ALA A 424 -23.12 -10.85 -0.97
CA ALA A 424 -22.51 -10.53 0.32
C ALA A 424 -21.01 -10.86 0.31
N ALA A 425 -20.16 -9.97 0.83
CA ALA A 425 -18.92 -10.46 1.41
C ALA A 425 -19.24 -11.08 2.76
N LEU A 426 -19.11 -12.41 2.86
CA LEU A 426 -18.28 -13.12 3.85
C LEU A 426 -18.71 -14.58 4.03
N LYS A 427 -17.69 -15.44 4.09
CA LYS A 427 -17.65 -16.82 4.61
C LYS A 427 -18.45 -17.90 3.85
N ASN A 428 -17.71 -18.60 3.00
CA ASN A 428 -17.75 -20.07 2.92
C ASN A 428 -19.13 -20.70 2.61
N SER A 429 -19.80 -20.25 1.54
CA SER A 429 -20.87 -21.02 0.92
C SER A 429 -20.42 -21.54 -0.45
N SER A 430 -20.64 -22.83 -0.69
CA SER A 430 -20.21 -23.60 -1.87
C SER A 430 -20.99 -23.30 -3.15
N LEU A 431 -21.74 -22.20 -3.21
CA LEU A 431 -22.50 -21.76 -4.38
C LEU A 431 -22.20 -20.30 -4.66
N VAL A 432 -21.40 -20.11 -5.71
CA VAL A 432 -20.76 -18.84 -6.02
C VAL A 432 -21.01 -18.56 -7.52
N ASN A 433 -21.76 -17.51 -7.83
CA ASN A 433 -22.03 -17.04 -9.20
C ASN A 433 -21.31 -15.72 -9.45
N ALA A 434 -20.54 -15.63 -10.56
CA ALA A 434 -20.19 -14.47 -11.40
C ALA A 434 -19.71 -13.11 -10.82
N ILE A 435 -20.03 -12.71 -9.59
CA ILE A 435 -19.89 -11.30 -9.15
C ILE A 435 -19.05 -11.17 -7.86
N ASP A 436 -18.29 -12.19 -7.50
CA ASP A 436 -17.45 -12.22 -6.27
C ASP A 436 -16.30 -11.23 -6.28
N GLN A 437 -15.98 -10.67 -7.44
CA GLN A 437 -14.94 -9.67 -7.57
C GLN A 437 -15.35 -8.29 -7.03
N ALA A 438 -16.62 -8.06 -6.67
CA ALA A 438 -17.08 -6.83 -6.04
C ALA A 438 -17.99 -7.14 -4.87
N VAL A 439 -17.94 -6.27 -3.86
CA VAL A 439 -18.42 -6.59 -2.52
C VAL A 439 -19.48 -5.61 -2.08
N GLY A 440 -20.64 -6.14 -1.67
CA GLY A 440 -21.54 -5.47 -0.72
C GLY A 440 -22.91 -5.03 -1.25
N GLY A 441 -23.43 -5.66 -2.31
CA GLY A 441 -24.85 -5.56 -2.66
C GLY A 441 -25.22 -4.39 -3.56
N TRP A 442 -26.47 -3.94 -3.46
CA TRP A 442 -27.01 -2.92 -4.35
C TRP A 442 -26.21 -1.62 -4.25
N LEU A 443 -25.98 -0.98 -5.40
CA LEU A 443 -25.39 0.34 -5.47
C LEU A 443 -26.29 1.23 -6.34
N ILE A 444 -27.08 2.07 -5.70
CA ILE A 444 -28.04 2.97 -6.30
C ILE A 444 -27.45 4.39 -6.32
N ASP A 445 -27.43 5.00 -7.49
CA ASP A 445 -26.93 6.37 -7.68
C ASP A 445 -27.88 7.43 -7.11
N GLN A 446 -27.45 8.69 -7.05
CA GLN A 446 -28.26 9.80 -6.55
C GLN A 446 -29.50 10.13 -7.42
N ALA A 447 -29.61 9.53 -8.61
CA ALA A 447 -30.79 9.60 -9.46
C ALA A 447 -31.76 8.43 -9.23
N GLY A 448 -31.48 7.53 -8.28
CA GLY A 448 -32.31 6.36 -7.95
C GLY A 448 -32.12 5.18 -8.91
N ASN A 449 -31.06 5.18 -9.71
CA ASN A 449 -30.79 4.12 -10.68
C ASN A 449 -29.73 3.14 -10.16
N PRO A 450 -29.87 1.84 -10.46
CA PRO A 450 -28.83 0.87 -10.14
C PRO A 450 -27.56 1.09 -10.96
N THR A 451 -26.43 0.75 -10.34
CA THR A 451 -25.13 0.66 -11.00
C THR A 451 -24.96 -0.74 -11.59
N TYR A 452 -24.56 -0.79 -12.86
CA TYR A 452 -24.38 -2.00 -13.64
C TYR A 452 -22.91 -2.31 -13.84
N TYR A 453 -22.58 -3.58 -14.04
CA TYR A 453 -21.20 -4.06 -14.14
C TYR A 453 -21.01 -4.95 -15.35
N ASP A 454 -19.81 -4.90 -15.91
CA ASP A 454 -19.37 -5.74 -17.01
C ASP A 454 -17.95 -6.25 -16.75
N ILE A 455 -17.67 -7.45 -17.24
CA ILE A 455 -16.34 -8.05 -17.24
C ILE A 455 -16.02 -8.47 -18.67
N SER A 456 -14.85 -8.05 -19.16
CA SER A 456 -14.37 -8.39 -20.49
C SER A 456 -12.88 -8.71 -20.49
N ALA A 457 -12.43 -9.43 -21.50
CA ALA A 457 -11.05 -9.90 -21.60
C ALA A 457 -10.49 -9.67 -23.00
N ASN A 458 -9.20 -9.35 -23.10
CA ASN A 458 -8.53 -9.13 -24.39
C ASN A 458 -8.31 -10.45 -25.17
N GLU A 459 -7.81 -10.32 -26.40
CA GLU A 459 -7.57 -11.47 -27.29
C GLU A 459 -6.63 -12.50 -26.66
N ALA A 460 -5.56 -12.08 -25.99
CA ALA A 460 -4.64 -12.99 -25.32
C ALA A 460 -5.32 -13.85 -24.23
N SER A 461 -6.21 -13.26 -23.43
CA SER A 461 -7.03 -13.99 -22.45
C SER A 461 -7.98 -14.96 -23.16
N TYR A 462 -8.64 -14.50 -24.21
CA TYR A 462 -9.59 -15.28 -25.00
C TYR A 462 -8.94 -16.50 -25.63
N ASP A 463 -7.81 -16.31 -26.31
CA ASP A 463 -7.08 -17.38 -26.99
C ASP A 463 -6.62 -18.44 -26.00
N TYR A 464 -6.14 -18.04 -24.83
CA TYR A 464 -5.79 -18.98 -23.77
C TYR A 464 -7.02 -19.80 -23.30
N ILE A 465 -8.16 -19.15 -23.08
CA ILE A 465 -9.40 -19.82 -22.66
C ILE A 465 -9.87 -20.80 -23.74
N VAL A 466 -9.88 -20.39 -25.01
CA VAL A 466 -10.36 -21.20 -26.13
C VAL A 466 -9.42 -22.37 -26.42
N ALA A 467 -8.11 -22.13 -26.49
CA ALA A 467 -7.12 -23.16 -26.77
C ALA A 467 -7.13 -24.30 -25.73
N ASN A 468 -7.43 -23.98 -24.46
CA ASN A 468 -7.54 -24.96 -23.39
C ASN A 468 -8.98 -25.46 -23.15
N GLN A 469 -9.95 -25.01 -23.96
CA GLN A 469 -11.38 -25.30 -23.78
C GLN A 469 -11.92 -24.94 -22.38
N PHE A 470 -11.32 -23.96 -21.72
CA PHE A 470 -11.70 -23.54 -20.36
C PHE A 470 -13.03 -22.76 -20.30
N TYR A 471 -13.67 -22.52 -21.45
CA TYR A 471 -15.07 -22.10 -21.51
C TYR A 471 -16.06 -23.22 -21.09
N ASN A 472 -15.61 -24.47 -21.05
CA ASN A 472 -16.38 -25.64 -20.63
C ASN A 472 -16.10 -25.98 -19.15
N ALA A 473 -17.15 -25.98 -18.32
CA ALA A 473 -17.04 -26.24 -16.87
C ALA A 473 -16.45 -27.61 -16.54
N ASP A 474 -16.79 -28.65 -17.31
CA ASP A 474 -16.29 -30.01 -17.11
C ASP A 474 -14.80 -30.10 -17.42
N VAL A 475 -14.27 -29.23 -18.30
CA VAL A 475 -12.85 -29.19 -18.61
C VAL A 475 -12.11 -28.40 -17.53
N VAL A 476 -12.51 -27.16 -17.30
CA VAL A 476 -11.78 -26.26 -16.39
C VAL A 476 -11.82 -26.71 -14.92
N SER A 477 -12.89 -27.41 -14.49
CA SER A 477 -12.97 -27.97 -13.13
C SER A 477 -11.89 -29.01 -12.83
N ARG A 478 -11.38 -29.70 -13.86
CA ARG A 478 -10.30 -30.71 -13.73
C ARG A 478 -8.90 -30.13 -13.94
N ALA A 479 -8.78 -28.85 -14.28
CA ALA A 479 -7.49 -28.20 -14.47
C ALA A 479 -6.82 -27.96 -13.11
N ALA A 480 -5.71 -28.67 -12.86
CA ALA A 480 -4.92 -28.51 -11.64
C ALA A 480 -3.91 -27.35 -11.72
N ASN A 481 -3.63 -26.84 -12.92
CA ASN A 481 -2.71 -25.73 -13.14
C ASN A 481 -3.25 -24.83 -14.25
N ILE A 482 -3.78 -23.67 -13.87
CA ILE A 482 -4.17 -22.60 -14.79
C ILE A 482 -3.09 -21.53 -14.67
N GLN A 483 -2.46 -21.16 -15.79
CA GLN A 483 -1.44 -20.12 -15.85
C GLN A 483 -1.62 -19.34 -17.15
N PHE A 484 -2.15 -18.13 -17.06
CA PHE A 484 -2.28 -17.26 -18.22
C PHE A 484 -0.89 -16.86 -18.76
N PRO A 485 -0.75 -16.64 -20.07
CA PRO A 485 0.45 -16.05 -20.64
C PRO A 485 0.58 -14.57 -20.25
N TYR A 486 1.75 -13.98 -20.48
CA TYR A 486 1.90 -12.52 -20.36
C TYR A 486 1.10 -11.78 -21.43
N GLY A 487 0.68 -10.55 -21.12
CA GLY A 487 -0.09 -9.70 -22.03
C GLY A 487 -1.60 -9.92 -21.94
N VAL A 488 -2.07 -10.81 -21.08
CA VAL A 488 -3.50 -10.92 -20.78
C VAL A 488 -3.99 -9.68 -20.02
N ILE A 489 -5.15 -9.20 -20.41
CA ILE A 489 -5.84 -8.09 -19.77
C ILE A 489 -7.28 -8.52 -19.49
N GLU A 490 -7.72 -8.27 -18.27
CA GLU A 490 -9.11 -8.33 -17.85
C GLU A 490 -9.57 -6.92 -17.46
N ILE A 491 -10.76 -6.57 -17.91
CA ILE A 491 -11.42 -5.32 -17.57
C ILE A 491 -12.64 -5.65 -16.74
N LYS A 492 -12.76 -4.99 -15.59
CA LYS A 492 -14.01 -4.89 -14.86
C LYS A 492 -14.46 -3.44 -14.86
N SER A 493 -15.71 -3.19 -15.16
CA SER A 493 -16.25 -1.84 -15.30
C SER A 493 -17.57 -1.68 -14.57
N SER A 494 -17.84 -0.48 -14.08
CA SER A 494 -19.09 -0.08 -13.43
C SER A 494 -19.69 1.11 -14.18
N TRP A 495 -21.01 1.09 -14.31
CA TRP A 495 -21.76 1.94 -15.22
C TRP A 495 -23.04 2.44 -14.57
N ARG A 496 -23.35 3.72 -14.76
CA ARG A 496 -24.65 4.29 -14.36
C ARG A 496 -25.49 4.64 -15.59
N ILE A 497 -26.81 4.65 -15.41
CA ILE A 497 -27.73 5.15 -16.43
C ILE A 497 -27.56 6.67 -16.55
N LEU A 498 -27.41 7.18 -17.77
CA LEU A 498 -27.42 8.60 -18.08
C LEU A 498 -28.81 9.01 -18.57
N GLY A 499 -29.50 9.82 -17.79
CA GLY A 499 -30.79 10.40 -18.15
C GLY A 499 -30.66 11.76 -18.82
N PRO A 500 -31.80 12.38 -19.21
CA PRO A 500 -31.82 13.69 -19.88
C PRO A 500 -31.21 14.85 -19.05
N ARG A 501 -31.04 14.65 -17.74
CA ARG A 501 -30.45 15.65 -16.83
C ARG A 501 -28.94 15.50 -16.66
N ASP A 502 -28.37 14.38 -17.11
CA ASP A 502 -26.93 14.12 -16.98
C ASP A 502 -26.16 14.74 -18.15
N ASN A 503 -24.95 15.23 -17.88
CA ASN A 503 -24.06 15.71 -18.93
C ASN A 503 -23.23 14.55 -19.50
N ALA A 504 -23.79 13.86 -20.51
CA ALA A 504 -23.13 12.73 -21.16
C ALA A 504 -21.75 13.07 -21.78
N SER A 505 -21.47 14.34 -22.09
CA SER A 505 -20.17 14.75 -22.65
C SER A 505 -19.00 14.62 -21.66
N ARG A 506 -19.28 14.22 -20.41
CA ARG A 506 -18.28 13.97 -19.38
C ARG A 506 -17.95 12.49 -19.17
N TYR A 507 -18.64 11.61 -19.88
CA TYR A 507 -18.55 10.16 -19.67
C TYR A 507 -18.06 9.47 -20.93
N LEU A 508 -17.28 8.40 -20.75
CA LEU A 508 -17.22 7.36 -21.74
C LEU A 508 -18.56 6.62 -21.72
N THR A 509 -19.18 6.44 -22.89
CA THR A 509 -20.55 5.96 -22.98
C THR A 509 -20.69 4.68 -23.79
N MET A 510 -21.79 3.96 -23.55
CA MET A 510 -22.25 2.86 -24.39
C MET A 510 -23.76 2.69 -24.30
N LEU A 511 -24.35 2.11 -25.34
CA LEU A 511 -25.68 1.50 -25.26
C LEU A 511 -25.52 0.03 -24.87
N ALA A 512 -26.31 -0.41 -23.90
CA ALA A 512 -26.32 -1.79 -23.46
C ALA A 512 -27.69 -2.24 -22.99
N ARG A 513 -27.91 -3.55 -22.99
CA ARG A 513 -29.05 -4.18 -22.33
C ARG A 513 -28.77 -4.30 -20.84
N VAL A 514 -29.71 -3.89 -20.02
CA VAL A 514 -29.61 -3.91 -18.56
C VAL A 514 -30.84 -4.55 -17.95
N ALA A 515 -30.67 -5.30 -16.86
CA ALA A 515 -31.79 -5.84 -16.12
C ALA A 515 -32.59 -4.72 -15.43
N THR A 516 -33.93 -4.84 -15.42
CA THR A 516 -34.84 -3.94 -14.68
C THR A 516 -35.35 -4.63 -13.42
N PHE A 517 -35.66 -3.83 -12.39
CA PHE A 517 -36.00 -4.31 -11.06
C PHE A 517 -37.22 -3.56 -10.50
N ASP A 518 -37.98 -4.21 -9.63
CA ASP A 518 -38.99 -3.57 -8.78
C ASP A 518 -38.36 -2.91 -7.53
N ASP A 519 -39.17 -2.26 -6.70
CA ASP A 519 -38.70 -1.55 -5.51
C ASP A 519 -38.08 -2.46 -4.43
N GLN A 520 -38.32 -3.76 -4.53
CA GLN A 520 -37.75 -4.77 -3.66
C GLN A 520 -36.51 -5.44 -4.28
N GLY A 521 -36.01 -4.90 -5.40
CA GLY A 521 -34.83 -5.40 -6.10
C GLY A 521 -35.06 -6.74 -6.80
N ARG A 522 -36.32 -7.13 -7.04
CA ARG A 522 -36.63 -8.32 -7.83
C ARG A 522 -36.59 -7.97 -9.30
N ARG A 523 -35.84 -8.76 -10.07
CA ARG A 523 -35.75 -8.58 -11.52
C ARG A 523 -37.13 -8.76 -12.15
N ASN A 524 -37.57 -7.78 -12.93
CA ASN A 524 -38.87 -7.80 -13.62
C ASN A 524 -38.75 -7.68 -15.15
N GLY A 525 -37.53 -7.53 -15.68
CA GLY A 525 -37.33 -7.40 -17.13
C GLY A 525 -35.89 -7.09 -17.54
N VAL A 526 -35.77 -6.64 -18.79
CA VAL A 526 -34.55 -6.13 -19.42
C VAL A 526 -34.96 -4.95 -20.30
N THR A 527 -34.16 -3.89 -20.30
CA THR A 527 -34.31 -2.73 -21.19
C THR A 527 -32.97 -2.38 -21.83
N GLU A 528 -32.99 -1.66 -22.94
CA GLU A 528 -31.81 -0.94 -23.41
C GLU A 528 -31.63 0.35 -22.59
N ALA A 529 -30.40 0.70 -22.26
CA ALA A 529 -30.05 1.90 -21.51
C ALA A 529 -28.79 2.55 -22.08
N PHE A 530 -28.76 3.88 -22.03
CA PHE A 530 -27.57 4.68 -22.32
C PHE A 530 -26.76 4.87 -21.04
N LEU A 531 -25.54 4.37 -21.04
CA LEU A 531 -24.73 4.22 -19.84
C LEU A 531 -23.48 5.11 -19.89
N GLY A 532 -23.06 5.59 -18.73
CA GLY A 532 -21.81 6.31 -18.51
C GLY A 532 -20.89 5.53 -17.59
N LEU A 533 -19.62 5.38 -17.97
CA LEU A 533 -18.61 4.67 -17.18
C LEU A 533 -18.30 5.46 -15.92
N VAL A 534 -18.43 4.83 -14.75
CA VAL A 534 -18.17 5.44 -13.45
C VAL A 534 -16.95 4.83 -12.76
N GLY A 535 -16.57 3.58 -13.06
CA GLY A 535 -15.38 2.96 -12.51
C GLY A 535 -14.80 1.90 -13.44
N LEU A 536 -13.49 1.69 -13.36
CA LEU A 536 -12.77 0.76 -14.22
C LEU A 536 -11.58 0.15 -13.47
N HIS A 537 -11.54 -1.17 -13.37
CA HIS A 537 -10.32 -1.90 -13.07
C HIS A 537 -9.71 -2.42 -14.38
N VAL A 538 -8.45 -2.09 -14.61
CA VAL A 538 -7.60 -2.70 -15.63
C VAL A 538 -6.63 -3.66 -14.95
N ILE A 539 -6.79 -4.95 -15.21
CA ILE A 539 -6.08 -6.03 -14.54
C ILE A 539 -5.18 -6.70 -15.59
N THR A 540 -3.86 -6.65 -15.41
CA THR A 540 -2.91 -7.10 -16.44
C THR A 540 -1.84 -8.02 -15.88
N LYS A 541 -1.55 -9.11 -16.61
CA LYS A 541 -0.38 -9.96 -16.35
C LYS A 541 0.78 -9.46 -17.19
N ALA A 542 1.54 -8.52 -16.62
CA ALA A 542 2.68 -7.94 -17.29
C ALA A 542 3.85 -8.93 -17.40
N LYS A 543 4.65 -8.78 -18.47
CA LYS A 543 5.88 -9.56 -18.65
C LYS A 543 6.82 -9.33 -17.47
N GLY A 544 7.36 -10.42 -16.91
CA GLY A 544 8.26 -10.38 -15.75
C GLY A 544 7.54 -10.38 -14.40
N TYR A 545 6.20 -10.49 -14.38
CA TYR A 545 5.42 -10.56 -13.15
C TYR A 545 4.66 -11.90 -13.04
N PRO A 546 4.92 -12.72 -12.01
CA PRO A 546 4.15 -13.94 -11.77
C PRO A 546 2.74 -13.64 -11.24
N GLN A 547 2.55 -12.56 -10.46
CA GLN A 547 1.23 -12.03 -10.09
C GLN A 547 0.80 -10.93 -11.06
N TRP A 548 -0.44 -10.47 -10.96
CA TRP A 548 -0.98 -9.44 -11.85
C TRP A 548 -0.80 -8.02 -11.27
N ILE A 549 -1.06 -7.01 -12.08
CA ILE A 549 -1.07 -5.59 -11.71
C ILE A 549 -2.50 -5.05 -11.89
N TRP A 550 -2.99 -4.29 -10.92
CA TRP A 550 -4.32 -3.68 -10.91
C TRP A 550 -4.22 -2.17 -11.03
N SER A 551 -4.88 -1.60 -12.03
CA SER A 551 -5.00 -0.16 -12.21
C SER A 551 -6.48 0.23 -12.03
N THR A 552 -6.80 1.02 -11.01
CA THR A 552 -8.19 1.39 -10.71
C THR A 552 -8.47 2.85 -11.04
N PHE A 553 -9.41 3.09 -11.95
CA PHE A 553 -9.85 4.41 -12.40
C PHE A 553 -11.29 4.70 -12.01
N GLU A 554 -11.59 5.96 -11.79
CA GLU A 554 -12.93 6.43 -11.48
C GLU A 554 -13.27 7.70 -12.26
N GLN A 555 -14.56 7.90 -12.49
CA GLN A 555 -15.09 9.16 -12.99
C GLN A 555 -15.09 10.20 -11.85
N ILE A 556 -14.62 11.42 -12.14
CA ILE A 556 -14.33 12.43 -11.10
C ILE A 556 -15.57 12.96 -10.35
N ASP A 557 -16.75 12.81 -10.94
CA ASP A 557 -18.04 13.20 -10.38
C ASP A 557 -18.73 12.02 -9.65
N ASN A 558 -18.02 10.94 -9.30
CA ASN A 558 -18.58 9.91 -8.44
C ASN A 558 -18.78 10.41 -7.01
N VAL A 559 -17.70 10.89 -6.40
CA VAL A 559 -17.62 11.42 -5.04
C VAL A 559 -16.61 12.58 -5.01
N PRO A 560 -16.74 13.55 -4.10
CA PRO A 560 -15.81 14.66 -3.99
C PRO A 560 -14.39 14.20 -3.60
N PRO A 561 -13.35 14.96 -3.97
CA PRO A 561 -12.01 14.75 -3.44
C PRO A 561 -12.00 15.03 -1.93
N LYS A 562 -11.03 14.46 -1.22
CA LYS A 562 -10.77 14.77 0.19
C LYS A 562 -9.60 15.72 0.34
N ALA A 563 -9.70 16.64 1.29
CA ALA A 563 -8.59 17.49 1.71
C ALA A 563 -8.38 17.38 3.23
N LEU A 564 -7.15 17.55 3.66
CA LEU A 564 -6.80 17.56 5.08
C LEU A 564 -7.11 18.95 5.66
N VAL A 565 -8.19 19.06 6.43
CA VAL A 565 -8.61 20.30 7.10
C VAL A 565 -8.57 20.07 8.60
N GLY A 566 -7.71 20.81 9.30
CA GLY A 566 -7.56 20.66 10.75
C GLY A 566 -7.12 19.25 11.19
N GLY A 567 -6.34 18.55 10.36
CA GLY A 567 -5.87 17.18 10.64
C GLY A 567 -6.90 16.08 10.39
N GLN A 568 -8.07 16.41 9.82
CA GLN A 568 -9.09 15.44 9.42
C GLN A 568 -9.31 15.48 7.91
N TRP A 569 -9.54 14.31 7.33
CA TRP A 569 -9.87 14.19 5.91
C TRP A 569 -11.34 14.52 5.66
N VAL A 570 -11.58 15.68 5.05
CA VAL A 570 -12.93 16.23 4.81
C VAL A 570 -13.24 16.20 3.32
N ASP A 571 -14.43 15.77 2.96
CA ASP A 571 -14.95 15.82 1.59
C ASP A 571 -15.05 17.27 1.10
N GLN A 572 -14.56 17.55 -0.11
CA GLN A 572 -14.53 18.89 -0.73
C GLN A 572 -15.45 18.94 -1.96
N PRO A 573 -16.77 18.95 -1.80
CA PRO A 573 -17.70 19.03 -2.93
C PRO A 573 -17.58 20.37 -3.65
N ALA A 574 -17.17 20.31 -4.92
CA ALA A 574 -17.24 21.44 -5.83
C ALA A 574 -18.69 21.95 -5.98
N SER A 575 -18.88 23.27 -5.83
CA SER A 575 -20.19 23.91 -5.99
C SER A 575 -20.73 23.71 -7.41
N GLY A 576 -22.02 23.37 -7.51
CA GLY A 576 -22.69 23.12 -8.79
C GLY A 576 -22.41 21.76 -9.42
N THR A 577 -21.57 20.92 -8.81
CA THR A 577 -21.34 19.54 -9.29
C THR A 577 -22.39 18.60 -8.69
N ALA A 578 -23.15 17.93 -9.57
CA ALA A 578 -24.02 16.82 -9.18
C ALA A 578 -23.21 15.52 -9.13
N TYR A 579 -22.78 15.12 -7.92
CA TYR A 579 -22.05 13.86 -7.75
C TYR A 579 -22.99 12.66 -7.90
N SER A 580 -22.49 11.60 -8.55
CA SER A 580 -23.27 10.41 -8.89
C SER A 580 -23.61 9.57 -7.66
N TYR A 581 -22.76 9.56 -6.64
CA TYR A 581 -22.93 8.72 -5.44
C TYR A 581 -22.79 9.47 -4.11
N PHE A 582 -22.43 10.75 -4.12
CA PHE A 582 -22.24 11.51 -2.88
C PHE A 582 -23.47 12.34 -2.53
N ASN A 583 -23.81 12.36 -1.23
CA ASN A 583 -24.83 13.22 -0.66
C ASN A 583 -24.26 13.93 0.58
N ALA A 584 -24.20 15.26 0.53
CA ALA A 584 -23.64 16.09 1.61
C ALA A 584 -24.48 16.04 2.90
N ASP A 585 -25.79 15.78 2.77
CA ASP A 585 -26.73 15.73 3.90
C ASP A 585 -26.84 14.31 4.49
N ALA A 586 -26.12 13.33 3.94
CA ALA A 586 -26.15 11.97 4.44
C ALA A 586 -25.53 11.87 5.85
N PRO A 587 -26.20 11.23 6.82
CA PRO A 587 -25.62 10.97 8.12
C PRO A 587 -24.33 10.13 8.00
N ALA A 588 -23.30 10.45 8.78
CA ALA A 588 -22.01 9.75 8.73
C ALA A 588 -22.15 8.22 8.90
N ALA A 589 -23.09 7.75 9.73
CA ALA A 589 -23.35 6.33 9.94
C ALA A 589 -23.97 5.60 8.72
N SER A 590 -24.48 6.34 7.73
CA SER A 590 -25.04 5.79 6.49
C SER A 590 -24.03 5.73 5.35
N LEU A 591 -22.91 6.45 5.46
CA LEU A 591 -21.88 6.50 4.43
C LEU A 591 -21.23 5.12 4.24
N ASN A 592 -21.10 4.71 2.98
CA ASN A 592 -20.47 3.44 2.59
C ASN A 592 -21.06 2.24 3.35
N GLN A 593 -22.37 2.25 3.63
CA GLN A 593 -23.10 1.13 4.22
C GLN A 593 -23.95 0.42 3.18
N SER A 594 -23.84 -0.90 3.13
CA SER A 594 -24.71 -1.72 2.28
C SER A 594 -26.17 -1.55 2.70
N PRO A 595 -27.11 -1.36 1.76
CA PRO A 595 -28.54 -1.31 2.07
C PRO A 595 -29.12 -2.72 2.35
N CYS A 596 -28.32 -3.77 2.16
CA CYS A 596 -28.75 -5.16 2.25
C CYS A 596 -28.50 -5.77 3.62
N ASP A 597 -29.52 -6.39 4.19
CA ASP A 597 -29.40 -7.49 5.14
C ASP A 597 -29.43 -8.81 4.35
N TRP A 598 -28.29 -9.51 4.31
CA TRP A 598 -28.15 -10.72 3.51
C TRP A 598 -28.83 -11.91 4.19
N GLN A 599 -29.71 -12.58 3.45
CA GLN A 599 -30.40 -13.77 3.92
C GLN A 599 -30.19 -14.94 2.96
N THR A 600 -29.95 -16.12 3.52
CA THR A 600 -29.87 -17.36 2.75
C THR A 600 -31.27 -17.80 2.36
N GLN A 601 -31.53 -17.89 1.05
CA GLN A 601 -32.74 -18.46 0.47
C GLN A 601 -32.35 -19.64 -0.43
N GLY A 602 -32.51 -20.85 0.09
CA GLY A 602 -31.99 -22.06 -0.57
C GLY A 602 -30.47 -22.02 -0.65
N THR A 603 -29.94 -22.14 -1.87
CA THR A 603 -28.49 -22.08 -2.16
C THR A 603 -27.98 -20.67 -2.46
N GLN A 604 -28.85 -19.66 -2.45
CA GLN A 604 -28.52 -18.28 -2.83
C GLN A 604 -28.56 -17.35 -1.62
N LEU A 605 -27.64 -16.38 -1.60
CA LEU A 605 -27.77 -15.21 -0.73
C LEU A 605 -28.58 -14.16 -1.47
N VAL A 606 -29.66 -13.71 -0.84
CA VAL A 606 -30.55 -12.69 -1.38
C VAL A 606 -30.43 -11.46 -0.51
N CYS A 607 -30.28 -10.29 -1.15
CA CYS A 607 -30.35 -9.01 -0.47
C CYS A 607 -31.80 -8.79 -0.01
N VAL A 608 -32.01 -8.65 1.30
CA VAL A 608 -33.23 -8.11 1.86
C VAL A 608 -32.95 -6.66 2.26
N PRO A 609 -33.61 -5.65 1.67
CA PRO A 609 -33.32 -4.27 2.00
C PRO A 609 -33.63 -3.96 3.48
N LYS A 610 -32.73 -3.21 4.12
CA LYS A 610 -32.88 -2.72 5.48
C LYS A 610 -34.14 -1.87 5.63
N PRO A 611 -34.79 -1.84 6.81
CA PRO A 611 -35.94 -0.98 7.05
C PRO A 611 -35.69 0.48 6.62
N GLY A 612 -36.60 1.03 5.81
CA GLY A 612 -36.47 2.39 5.27
C GLY A 612 -35.62 2.51 4.00
N THR A 613 -35.14 1.41 3.42
CA THR A 613 -34.44 1.38 2.13
C THR A 613 -35.19 0.55 1.10
N THR A 614 -35.02 0.91 -0.17
CA THR A 614 -35.58 0.23 -1.36
C THR A 614 -34.52 0.15 -2.45
N PHE A 615 -34.81 -0.57 -3.55
CA PHE A 615 -33.95 -0.63 -4.73
C PHE A 615 -33.85 0.71 -5.51
N GLN A 616 -34.42 1.79 -4.98
CA GLN A 616 -34.32 3.15 -5.52
C GLN A 616 -33.79 4.13 -4.49
N THR A 617 -33.49 3.67 -3.27
CA THR A 617 -32.90 4.52 -2.23
C THR A 617 -31.42 4.73 -2.55
N PRO A 618 -30.96 5.97 -2.81
CA PRO A 618 -29.56 6.23 -3.14
C PRO A 618 -28.62 5.79 -2.02
N ASN A 619 -27.48 5.19 -2.40
CA ASN A 619 -26.43 4.83 -1.45
C ASN A 619 -25.42 5.99 -1.37
N PRO A 620 -25.34 6.71 -0.23
CA PRO A 620 -24.40 7.80 -0.09
C PRO A 620 -22.99 7.23 0.14
N LEU A 621 -22.10 7.56 -0.78
CA LEU A 621 -20.70 7.14 -0.74
C LEU A 621 -19.78 8.33 -0.51
N ASN A 622 -18.65 8.04 0.12
CA ASN A 622 -17.45 8.87 0.03
C ASN A 622 -16.21 7.99 -0.13
N ARG A 623 -15.07 8.61 -0.44
CA ARG A 623 -13.80 7.88 -0.55
C ARG A 623 -13.18 7.70 0.83
N VAL A 624 -13.02 6.49 1.34
CA VAL A 624 -12.40 6.31 2.67
C VAL A 624 -10.92 6.67 2.65
N THR A 625 -10.15 6.11 1.71
CA THR A 625 -8.71 6.33 1.59
C THR A 625 -8.46 7.39 0.51
N PRO A 626 -7.92 8.57 0.85
CA PRO A 626 -7.59 9.59 -0.14
C PRO A 626 -6.63 9.07 -1.22
N ILE A 627 -6.76 9.59 -2.44
CA ILE A 627 -5.79 9.34 -3.51
C ILE A 627 -4.47 9.99 -3.08
N ALA A 628 -3.37 9.22 -3.11
CA ALA A 628 -2.06 9.69 -2.69
C ALA A 628 -1.60 10.90 -3.51
N ASP A 629 -0.86 11.82 -2.88
CA ASP A 629 -0.40 13.06 -3.54
C ASP A 629 0.42 12.80 -4.80
N VAL A 630 1.27 11.76 -4.80
CA VAL A 630 2.03 11.34 -5.98
C VAL A 630 1.12 10.91 -7.13
N THR A 631 0.04 10.19 -6.83
CA THR A 631 -0.97 9.78 -7.82
C THR A 631 -1.78 10.98 -8.29
N GLN A 632 -2.11 11.93 -7.40
CA GLN A 632 -2.78 13.18 -7.76
C GLN A 632 -1.95 14.03 -8.72
N GLN A 633 -0.63 14.10 -8.52
CA GLN A 633 0.27 14.80 -9.44
C GLN A 633 0.27 14.16 -10.83
N VAL A 634 0.30 12.83 -10.91
CA VAL A 634 0.19 12.10 -12.19
C VAL A 634 -1.18 12.34 -12.83
N ASN A 635 -2.27 12.27 -12.07
CA ASN A 635 -3.63 12.56 -12.53
C ASN A 635 -3.72 13.98 -13.11
N ALA A 636 -3.20 14.98 -12.41
CA ALA A 636 -3.23 16.37 -12.85
C ALA A 636 -2.47 16.55 -14.17
N ALA A 637 -1.30 15.92 -14.32
CA ALA A 637 -0.50 15.98 -15.54
C ALA A 637 -1.25 15.41 -16.75
N TYR A 638 -1.78 14.18 -16.66
CA TYR A 638 -2.51 13.56 -17.79
C TYR A 638 -3.81 14.29 -18.10
N ARG A 639 -4.60 14.67 -17.09
CA ARG A 639 -5.85 15.40 -17.30
C ARG A 639 -5.65 16.78 -17.92
N ALA A 640 -4.47 17.38 -17.75
CA ALA A 640 -4.09 18.65 -18.38
C ALA A 640 -3.41 18.47 -19.76
N ASP A 641 -3.11 17.24 -20.20
CA ASP A 641 -2.46 16.99 -21.49
C ASP A 641 -3.30 17.57 -22.64
N PRO A 642 -2.70 18.35 -23.57
CA PRO A 642 -3.41 18.92 -24.71
C PRO A 642 -4.16 17.87 -25.55
N GLY A 643 -3.60 16.67 -25.72
CA GLY A 643 -4.19 15.57 -26.47
C GLY A 643 -5.44 14.97 -25.81
N LEU A 644 -5.60 15.11 -24.48
CA LEU A 644 -6.80 14.67 -23.78
C LEU A 644 -7.88 15.76 -23.67
N GLN A 645 -7.60 17.02 -24.02
CA GLN A 645 -8.59 18.10 -23.85
C GLN A 645 -9.82 17.94 -24.75
N ARG A 646 -9.68 17.25 -25.88
CA ARG A 646 -10.79 16.88 -26.77
C ARG A 646 -11.52 15.60 -26.36
N SER A 647 -11.01 14.89 -25.36
CA SER A 647 -11.50 13.58 -24.93
C SER A 647 -12.25 13.67 -23.59
N VAL A 648 -13.19 12.75 -23.38
CA VAL A 648 -13.87 12.58 -22.09
C VAL A 648 -12.93 12.02 -21.01
N LEU A 649 -11.79 11.44 -21.40
CA LEU A 649 -10.84 10.82 -20.47
C LEU A 649 -10.26 11.80 -19.43
N LYS A 650 -10.28 13.11 -19.70
CA LYS A 650 -9.90 14.15 -18.72
C LYS A 650 -10.85 14.24 -17.50
N TYR A 651 -12.01 13.58 -17.57
CA TYR A 651 -12.99 13.45 -16.48
C TYR A 651 -12.87 12.13 -15.71
N TYR A 652 -11.73 11.45 -15.85
CA TYR A 652 -11.37 10.29 -15.06
C TYR A 652 -10.09 10.56 -14.27
N HIS A 653 -9.91 9.87 -13.15
CA HIS A 653 -8.66 9.85 -12.40
C HIS A 653 -8.27 8.42 -12.03
N LEU A 654 -6.97 8.17 -11.92
CA LEU A 654 -6.44 6.98 -11.29
C LEU A 654 -6.60 7.10 -9.77
N VAL A 655 -7.12 6.06 -9.13
CA VAL A 655 -7.18 5.96 -7.68
C VAL A 655 -5.87 5.40 -7.13
N THR A 656 -5.38 4.30 -7.69
CA THR A 656 -4.07 3.70 -7.38
C THR A 656 -3.69 2.62 -8.40
N THR A 657 -2.40 2.31 -8.48
CA THR A 657 -1.88 1.11 -9.15
C THR A 657 -1.36 0.13 -8.09
N GLN A 658 -2.01 -1.01 -7.93
CA GLN A 658 -1.58 -2.07 -7.01
C GLN A 658 -0.77 -3.14 -7.75
N ARG A 659 0.39 -3.50 -7.21
CA ARG A 659 1.38 -4.39 -7.80
C ARG A 659 2.06 -5.25 -6.72
N PRO A 660 2.67 -6.39 -7.07
CA PRO A 660 3.57 -7.10 -6.17
C PRO A 660 4.90 -6.33 -6.04
N LEU A 661 5.27 -5.90 -4.84
CA LEU A 661 6.59 -5.33 -4.56
C LEU A 661 7.72 -6.37 -4.63
N MET A 662 7.42 -7.62 -4.31
CA MET A 662 8.37 -8.75 -4.29
C MET A 662 7.83 -9.94 -5.09
N PRO A 663 7.67 -9.80 -6.43
CA PRO A 663 6.99 -10.80 -7.25
C PRO A 663 7.59 -12.20 -7.18
N ASP A 664 8.91 -12.29 -7.09
CA ASP A 664 9.65 -13.55 -7.14
C ASP A 664 9.91 -14.17 -5.76
N ASN A 665 9.29 -13.66 -4.68
CA ASN A 665 9.50 -14.16 -3.33
C ASN A 665 8.72 -15.48 -3.11
N PRO A 666 9.37 -16.65 -3.02
CA PRO A 666 8.66 -17.92 -2.84
C PRO A 666 7.96 -18.03 -1.47
N GLY A 667 8.42 -17.27 -0.46
CA GLY A 667 7.80 -17.21 0.87
C GLY A 667 6.58 -16.30 0.95
N ASN A 668 6.32 -15.51 -0.10
CA ASN A 668 5.10 -14.72 -0.24
C ASN A 668 4.57 -14.85 -1.68
N PRO A 669 3.80 -15.91 -1.99
CA PRO A 669 3.28 -16.14 -3.34
C PRO A 669 2.41 -15.00 -3.89
N LEU A 670 1.94 -14.10 -3.03
CA LEU A 670 1.19 -12.90 -3.40
C LEU A 670 2.09 -11.72 -3.80
N GLY A 671 3.39 -11.78 -3.54
CA GLY A 671 4.36 -10.78 -3.94
C GLY A 671 4.27 -9.45 -3.19
N GLN A 672 3.67 -9.42 -2.00
CA GLN A 672 3.44 -8.22 -1.18
C GLN A 672 2.70 -7.09 -1.94
N PRO A 673 1.36 -7.09 -1.89
CA PRO A 673 0.54 -6.06 -2.53
C PRO A 673 0.93 -4.67 -2.05
N THR A 674 1.26 -3.80 -3.00
CA THR A 674 1.68 -2.44 -2.70
C THR A 674 1.06 -1.49 -3.73
N PRO A 675 0.42 -0.39 -3.30
CA PRO A 675 -0.02 -0.13 -1.94
C PRO A 675 -0.91 -1.28 -1.42
N SER A 676 -0.97 -1.47 -0.11
CA SER A 676 -1.73 -2.59 0.48
C SER A 676 -3.23 -2.48 0.19
N LEU A 677 -3.74 -1.24 0.12
CA LEU A 677 -5.13 -0.93 -0.18
C LEU A 677 -5.32 -0.53 -1.65
N SER A 678 -6.40 -1.03 -2.24
CA SER A 678 -6.91 -0.63 -3.55
C SER A 678 -8.43 -0.71 -3.52
N ALA A 679 -9.11 0.43 -3.61
CA ALA A 679 -10.56 0.51 -3.50
C ALA A 679 -11.13 1.54 -4.48
N ASN A 680 -11.95 1.07 -5.41
CA ASN A 680 -12.82 1.88 -6.24
C ASN A 680 -14.14 2.11 -5.50
N VAL A 681 -14.60 3.35 -5.38
CA VAL A 681 -15.84 3.66 -4.63
C VAL A 681 -17.07 2.98 -5.21
N THR A 682 -17.06 2.59 -6.49
CA THR A 682 -18.20 1.92 -7.13
C THR A 682 -18.07 0.40 -7.20
N MET A 683 -16.92 -0.19 -6.88
CA MET A 683 -16.74 -1.66 -6.92
C MET A 683 -16.46 -2.25 -5.55
N GLU A 684 -15.76 -1.51 -4.69
CA GLU A 684 -15.43 -1.86 -3.32
C GLU A 684 -16.12 -0.92 -2.32
N SER A 685 -17.28 -0.37 -2.71
CA SER A 685 -18.03 0.70 -2.03
C SER A 685 -18.12 0.52 -0.52
N TYR A 686 -18.37 -0.72 -0.10
CA TYR A 686 -18.70 -1.09 1.28
C TYR A 686 -17.54 -1.75 2.04
N ILE A 687 -16.37 -1.92 1.41
CA ILE A 687 -15.18 -2.54 2.01
C ILE A 687 -13.90 -1.75 1.76
N GLN A 688 -14.02 -0.48 1.34
CA GLN A 688 -12.88 0.39 1.06
C GLN A 688 -11.75 0.35 2.11
N PRO A 689 -12.02 0.35 3.44
CA PRO A 689 -10.95 0.36 4.45
C PRO A 689 -10.01 -0.87 4.41
N ASN A 690 -10.48 -2.00 3.89
CA ASN A 690 -9.79 -3.29 3.93
C ASN A 690 -9.58 -3.91 2.55
N SER A 691 -9.91 -3.19 1.48
CA SER A 691 -9.91 -3.73 0.12
C SER A 691 -8.50 -3.87 -0.45
N SER A 692 -8.20 -5.04 -1.00
CA SER A 692 -6.98 -5.31 -1.77
C SER A 692 -7.33 -6.24 -2.92
N CYS A 693 -7.16 -5.75 -4.15
CA CYS A 693 -7.48 -6.49 -5.36
C CYS A 693 -6.62 -7.75 -5.47
N MET A 694 -5.31 -7.62 -5.24
CA MET A 694 -4.38 -8.75 -5.19
C MET A 694 -4.79 -9.80 -4.16
N ASN A 695 -5.08 -9.40 -2.91
CA ASN A 695 -5.51 -10.35 -1.87
C ASN A 695 -6.79 -11.08 -2.28
N CYS A 696 -7.80 -10.35 -2.77
CA CYS A 696 -9.08 -10.92 -3.17
C CYS A 696 -8.92 -11.88 -4.36
N HIS A 697 -8.17 -11.48 -5.38
CA HIS A 697 -7.96 -12.28 -6.58
C HIS A 697 -7.02 -13.47 -6.36
N SER A 698 -6.14 -13.43 -5.37
CA SER A 698 -5.35 -14.61 -4.96
C SER A 698 -6.22 -15.80 -4.52
N MET A 699 -7.50 -15.54 -4.22
CA MET A 699 -8.49 -16.54 -3.84
C MET A 699 -9.27 -17.11 -5.03
N ALA A 700 -9.04 -16.60 -6.23
CA ALA A 700 -9.76 -17.03 -7.42
C ALA A 700 -9.52 -18.52 -7.73
N THR A 701 -10.62 -19.20 -8.05
CA THR A 701 -10.67 -20.61 -8.45
C THR A 701 -11.62 -20.75 -9.64
N ALA A 702 -11.47 -21.81 -10.43
CA ALA A 702 -12.45 -22.13 -11.46
C ALA A 702 -13.78 -22.65 -10.86
N VAL A 703 -14.82 -22.73 -11.67
CA VAL A 703 -16.07 -23.39 -11.28
C VAL A 703 -15.78 -24.85 -10.89
N ARG A 704 -16.33 -25.31 -9.75
CA ARG A 704 -16.15 -26.68 -9.20
C ARG A 704 -14.68 -27.14 -9.08
N SER A 705 -13.73 -26.22 -8.93
CA SER A 705 -12.31 -26.56 -8.75
C SER A 705 -11.79 -26.05 -7.40
N PRO A 706 -11.01 -26.85 -6.66
CA PRO A 706 -10.29 -26.39 -5.48
C PRO A 706 -9.00 -25.64 -5.83
N TYR A 707 -8.57 -25.66 -7.10
CA TYR A 707 -7.30 -25.11 -7.54
C TYR A 707 -7.40 -23.62 -7.92
N LYS A 708 -6.31 -22.89 -7.68
CA LYS A 708 -6.19 -21.47 -8.00
C LYS A 708 -6.20 -21.23 -9.51
N SER A 709 -6.84 -20.15 -9.93
CA SER A 709 -7.00 -19.79 -11.34
C SER A 709 -6.20 -18.54 -11.75
N ASP A 710 -4.97 -18.45 -11.25
CA ASP A 710 -4.00 -17.40 -11.63
C ASP A 710 -4.60 -15.99 -11.55
N PHE A 711 -5.16 -15.66 -10.38
CA PHE A 711 -5.80 -14.36 -10.09
C PHE A 711 -7.06 -14.02 -10.89
N SER A 712 -7.56 -14.90 -11.77
CA SER A 712 -8.74 -14.63 -12.59
C SER A 712 -9.98 -15.36 -12.08
N TYR A 713 -11.10 -14.64 -11.92
CA TYR A 713 -12.40 -15.25 -11.68
C TYR A 713 -13.19 -15.54 -12.97
N LEU A 714 -12.65 -15.27 -14.17
CA LEU A 714 -13.35 -15.54 -15.43
C LEU A 714 -13.83 -17.00 -15.53
N PHE A 715 -13.05 -17.94 -15.02
CA PHE A 715 -13.40 -19.37 -15.08
C PHE A 715 -14.58 -19.78 -14.18
N LYS A 716 -15.11 -18.88 -13.34
CA LYS A 716 -16.39 -19.09 -12.64
C LYS A 716 -17.59 -19.03 -13.60
N PHE A 717 -17.42 -18.44 -14.77
CA PHE A 717 -18.48 -18.29 -15.78
C PHE A 717 -18.60 -19.51 -16.70
N ALA A 718 -17.68 -20.48 -16.63
CA ALA A 718 -17.74 -21.66 -17.49
C ALA A 718 -19.02 -22.48 -17.25
N HIS A 719 -19.63 -22.93 -18.35
CA HIS A 719 -20.88 -23.70 -18.33
C HIS A 719 -20.63 -25.18 -18.66
N ALA A 720 -21.41 -26.06 -18.02
CA ALA A 720 -21.37 -27.49 -18.31
C ALA A 720 -22.09 -27.78 -19.64
N PRO A 721 -21.66 -28.78 -20.43
CA PRO A 721 -22.36 -29.24 -21.62
C PRO A 721 -23.81 -29.64 -21.36
N LEU A 722 -24.71 -29.25 -22.27
CA LEU A 722 -26.11 -29.70 -22.24
C LEU A 722 -26.14 -31.22 -22.45
N GLY A 723 -26.50 -32.00 -21.41
CA GLY A 723 -26.68 -33.45 -21.52
C GLY A 723 -26.14 -34.35 -20.39
N LYS A 724 -25.57 -33.78 -19.31
CA LYS A 724 -25.19 -34.56 -18.12
C LYS A 724 -25.75 -33.95 -16.83
N THR A 725 -26.96 -34.38 -16.46
CA THR A 725 -27.36 -34.44 -15.05
C THR A 725 -26.54 -35.57 -14.41
N ILE A 726 -25.38 -35.24 -13.85
CA ILE A 726 -24.72 -36.13 -12.89
C ILE A 726 -25.09 -35.60 -11.51
N LYS A 727 -25.79 -36.46 -10.77
CA LYS A 727 -26.23 -36.27 -9.39
C LYS A 727 -25.10 -35.70 -8.54
N ASP A 728 -25.46 -34.74 -7.69
CA ASP A 728 -24.65 -34.34 -6.55
C ASP A 728 -24.31 -35.59 -5.72
N GLU A 729 -23.02 -35.88 -5.54
CA GLU A 729 -22.52 -36.74 -4.48
C GLU A 729 -21.79 -35.81 -3.48
N ASP A 730 -22.51 -35.57 -2.37
CA ASP A 730 -22.13 -35.15 -1.00
C ASP A 730 -20.95 -34.19 -0.76
#